data_AF-A0A9W8ML14-F1
#
_entry.id   AF-A0A9W8ML14-F1
#
_cell.length_a   1.000
_cell.length_b   1.000
_cell.length_c   1.000
_cell.angle_alpha   90.00
_cell.angle_beta   90.00
_cell.angle_gamma   90.00
#
_symmetry.space_group_name_H-M   'P 1'
#
loop_
_entity.id
_entity.type
_entity.pdbx_description
1 polymer ?
#
loop_
_entity_poly.entity_id
_entity_poly.type
_entity_poly.pdbx_seq_one_letter_code
_entity_poly.pdbx_strand_id
1 'polypeptide(L)'
;MMLVLPMATSHRYEKLDIDPGTVPSRRRRMSGCKCMLLAVGILISLLVSIGIAKFVSSVFHGLREPHNSLYENKTLAEVKNMANVVRPLVDRDQKFDIVATVWVRTLDPRDDASGRYGWMHGEDHIFSDTVFRGVTLMDEHVHTKVNLSIPLETFSKAETSENFDIRATFKLIPQSPSLLDYITNFTTWVPATVVLPDISPEARARKMKGEFSPPESLDELQNAALESFAISAPLIDLHPIKSACGRKTQQEEEDNGPAFGTGELVTSTKGKPPLKVHPHVVTKTDLRVVRMDKIYNKKAYDAHHKQLRRDDVMNGCTRAGGGLRDGRRCSRQFLNRANCEARIELEIPDEKTSTSRKQVAYAPFLFVNSRSWGPLDMIPMPVDREHCPEGSVPETPQFMSVTWNLAYSGSTAEKLPLADFLGAANTYNTTDTEFNKLKAQQSAETIQRLHGHKHSIDNHIGRVFIFEMIAMILDFIHFNLQFPYWYTRSTTVGISIIGSSLTALSSSLFFALDLWNQKAFREGTPLFSSSSTLVVAVFLHLLTASVILPSHLERASARLETKGRKRWIIGILVGVFSFYFVDTVRNFPLVSRIGPAPDPVSAEFVTPTAISNYIVNPLFICGGIFQEPPNPLLNVDCNVRLTKIGDAYPTILAKEEW
;
A
#
# COMPACT_ATOMS: atom_id res chain seq x y z
N MET A 1 -58.66 -24.90 -76.93
CA MET A 1 -58.15 -26.23 -77.35
C MET A 1 -57.98 -27.06 -76.09
N MET A 2 -58.85 -28.06 -75.92
CA MET A 2 -58.88 -28.96 -74.76
C MET A 2 -57.62 -29.82 -74.69
N LEU A 3 -57.12 -30.02 -73.48
CA LEU A 3 -56.49 -31.29 -73.09
C LEU A 3 -56.64 -31.47 -71.59
N VAL A 4 -57.58 -32.35 -71.24
CA VAL A 4 -57.84 -32.93 -69.92
C VAL A 4 -57.09 -34.25 -69.84
N LEU A 5 -56.43 -34.54 -68.71
CA LEU A 5 -56.16 -35.87 -68.10
C LEU A 5 -55.07 -35.70 -67.00
N PRO A 6 -54.99 -36.58 -65.99
CA PRO A 6 -55.97 -36.83 -64.94
C PRO A 6 -55.37 -36.63 -63.53
N MET A 7 -56.26 -36.50 -62.54
CA MET A 7 -55.94 -36.53 -61.11
C MET A 7 -55.26 -37.85 -60.71
N ALA A 8 -54.06 -37.74 -60.14
CA ALA A 8 -53.44 -38.78 -59.34
C ALA A 8 -53.86 -38.59 -57.87
N THR A 9 -54.58 -39.58 -57.34
CA THR A 9 -54.97 -39.70 -55.95
C THR A 9 -53.73 -39.90 -55.07
N SER A 10 -53.36 -38.86 -54.33
CA SER A 10 -52.27 -38.90 -53.34
C SER A 10 -52.70 -39.71 -52.12
N HIS A 11 -51.87 -40.70 -51.78
CA HIS A 11 -52.03 -41.60 -50.65
C HIS A 11 -52.28 -40.83 -49.35
N ARG A 12 -53.35 -41.23 -48.63
CA ARG A 12 -53.53 -40.95 -47.21
C ARG A 12 -52.24 -41.34 -46.48
N TYR A 13 -51.47 -40.34 -46.07
CA TYR A 13 -50.51 -40.53 -44.98
C TYR A 13 -51.34 -40.78 -43.72
N GLU A 14 -51.35 -42.03 -43.30
CA GLU A 14 -51.80 -42.47 -42.00
C GLU A 14 -51.03 -41.66 -40.97
N LYS A 15 -51.73 -40.73 -40.32
CA LYS A 15 -51.22 -39.89 -39.27
C LYS A 15 -50.88 -40.81 -38.10
N LEU A 16 -49.62 -41.24 -38.04
CA LEU A 16 -49.04 -41.87 -36.86
C LEU A 16 -49.15 -40.86 -35.71
N ASP A 17 -50.25 -40.95 -34.96
CA ASP A 17 -50.39 -40.40 -33.61
C ASP A 17 -49.38 -41.13 -32.71
N ILE A 18 -48.10 -40.82 -32.90
CA ILE A 18 -47.10 -41.00 -31.86
C ILE A 18 -47.37 -39.84 -30.91
N ASP A 19 -48.39 -39.99 -30.06
CA ASP A 19 -48.44 -39.28 -28.79
C ASP A 19 -47.15 -39.70 -28.08
N PRO A 20 -46.13 -38.81 -27.94
CA PRO A 20 -44.94 -39.14 -27.19
C PRO A 20 -45.38 -39.10 -25.74
N GLY A 21 -46.11 -40.13 -25.31
CA GLY A 21 -46.76 -40.22 -24.02
C GLY A 21 -45.79 -39.70 -22.98
N THR A 22 -46.22 -38.69 -22.23
CA THR A 22 -45.41 -37.94 -21.28
C THR A 22 -44.51 -38.91 -20.54
N VAL A 23 -43.25 -39.02 -20.97
CA VAL A 23 -42.29 -39.93 -20.34
C VAL A 23 -42.26 -39.42 -18.91
N PRO A 24 -42.72 -40.19 -17.91
CA PRO A 24 -42.80 -39.72 -16.55
C PRO A 24 -41.39 -39.27 -16.23
N SER A 25 -41.19 -37.94 -16.09
CA SER A 25 -39.87 -37.39 -15.91
C SER A 25 -39.38 -38.04 -14.63
N ARG A 26 -38.54 -39.06 -14.76
CA ARG A 26 -38.09 -39.87 -13.64
C ARG A 26 -37.32 -38.87 -12.82
N ARG A 27 -37.96 -38.28 -11.79
CA ARG A 27 -37.36 -37.31 -10.88
C ARG A 27 -36.09 -38.01 -10.45
N ARG A 28 -34.95 -37.63 -11.03
CA ARG A 28 -33.65 -38.11 -10.61
C ARG A 28 -33.60 -37.60 -9.19
N ARG A 29 -33.95 -38.46 -8.23
CA ARG A 29 -33.78 -38.16 -6.81
C ARG A 29 -32.33 -37.73 -6.75
N MET A 30 -32.10 -36.45 -6.47
CA MET A 30 -30.75 -35.98 -6.18
C MET A 30 -30.27 -36.95 -5.10
N SER A 31 -29.25 -37.74 -5.46
CA SER A 31 -28.67 -38.67 -4.51
C SER A 31 -28.39 -37.87 -3.24
N GLY A 32 -28.88 -38.33 -2.08
CA GLY A 32 -28.70 -37.62 -0.81
C GLY A 32 -27.24 -37.24 -0.55
N CYS A 33 -26.31 -38.01 -1.14
CA CYS A 33 -24.88 -37.74 -1.16
C CYS A 33 -24.52 -36.38 -1.81
N LYS A 34 -25.17 -35.97 -2.90
CA LYS A 34 -24.91 -34.68 -3.56
C LYS A 34 -25.41 -33.49 -2.75
N CYS A 35 -26.58 -33.60 -2.11
CA CYS A 35 -27.06 -32.56 -1.20
C CYS A 35 -26.16 -32.44 0.02
N MET A 36 -25.69 -33.57 0.58
CA MET A 36 -24.72 -33.58 1.67
C MET A 36 -23.40 -32.90 1.26
N LEU A 37 -22.84 -33.23 0.09
CA LEU A 37 -21.58 -32.63 -0.38
C LEU A 37 -21.71 -31.12 -0.66
N LEU A 38 -22.85 -30.67 -1.20
CA LEU A 38 -23.16 -29.26 -1.40
C LEU A 38 -23.27 -28.52 -0.06
N ALA A 39 -24.02 -29.07 0.89
CA ALA A 39 -24.16 -28.50 2.22
C ALA A 39 -22.82 -28.42 2.95
N VAL A 40 -21.98 -29.46 2.84
CA VAL A 40 -20.62 -29.47 3.38
C VAL A 40 -19.74 -28.41 2.70
N GLY A 41 -19.82 -28.26 1.37
CA GLY A 41 -19.07 -27.22 0.65
C GLY A 41 -19.45 -25.80 1.05
N ILE A 42 -20.75 -25.51 1.16
CA ILE A 42 -21.23 -24.20 1.65
C ILE A 42 -20.77 -23.96 3.08
N LEU A 43 -20.88 -24.97 3.96
CA LEU A 43 -20.43 -24.87 5.34
C LEU A 43 -18.92 -24.58 5.41
N ILE A 44 -18.10 -25.26 4.61
CA ILE A 44 -16.66 -25.02 4.53
C ILE A 44 -16.38 -23.58 4.03
N SER A 45 -17.03 -23.14 2.95
CA SER A 45 -16.84 -21.78 2.42
C SER A 45 -17.25 -20.70 3.43
N LEU A 46 -18.36 -20.91 4.16
CA LEU A 46 -18.80 -20.03 5.24
C LEU A 46 -17.80 -20.01 6.40
N LEU A 47 -17.30 -21.17 6.83
CA LEU A 47 -16.29 -21.27 7.88
C LEU A 47 -14.97 -20.61 7.48
N VAL A 48 -14.53 -20.77 6.23
CA VAL A 48 -13.35 -20.08 5.67
C VAL A 48 -13.57 -18.57 5.66
N SER A 49 -14.75 -18.10 5.21
CA SER A 49 -15.08 -16.67 5.17
C SER A 49 -15.13 -16.06 6.58
N ILE A 50 -15.74 -16.75 7.56
CA ILE A 50 -15.72 -16.34 8.97
C ILE A 50 -14.29 -16.34 9.52
N GLY A 51 -13.49 -17.35 9.15
CA GLY A 51 -12.07 -17.44 9.51
C GLY A 51 -11.27 -16.25 8.99
N ILE A 52 -11.42 -15.90 7.72
CA ILE A 52 -10.79 -14.74 7.08
C ILE A 52 -11.27 -13.44 7.75
N ALA A 53 -12.57 -13.28 7.96
CA ALA A 53 -13.12 -12.08 8.60
C ALA A 53 -12.60 -11.91 10.03
N LYS A 54 -12.53 -12.99 10.81
CA LYS A 54 -11.93 -12.98 12.15
C LYS A 54 -10.43 -12.70 12.11
N PHE A 55 -9.71 -13.27 11.15
CA PHE A 55 -8.29 -13.00 10.96
C PHE A 55 -8.05 -11.52 10.63
N VAL A 56 -8.76 -10.97 9.64
CA VAL A 56 -8.67 -9.56 9.26
C VAL A 56 -9.06 -8.65 10.42
N SER A 57 -10.13 -8.96 11.15
CA SER A 57 -10.54 -8.22 12.33
C SER A 57 -9.48 -8.25 13.43
N SER A 58 -8.88 -9.42 13.70
CA SER A 58 -7.81 -9.59 14.69
C SER A 58 -6.55 -8.80 14.30
N VAL A 59 -6.12 -8.88 13.03
CA VAL A 59 -5.00 -8.11 12.50
C VAL A 59 -5.29 -6.61 12.62
N PHE A 60 -6.48 -6.16 12.22
CA PHE A 60 -6.89 -4.76 12.31
C PHE A 60 -6.91 -4.26 13.76
N HIS A 61 -7.44 -5.05 14.70
CA HIS A 61 -7.42 -4.73 16.12
C HIS A 61 -5.98 -4.65 16.67
N GLY A 62 -5.12 -5.60 16.30
CA GLY A 62 -3.70 -5.58 16.67
C GLY A 62 -2.95 -4.38 16.11
N LEU A 63 -3.29 -3.91 14.92
CA LEU A 63 -2.69 -2.71 14.32
C LEU A 63 -3.22 -1.41 14.92
N ARG A 64 -4.50 -1.35 15.30
CA ARG A 64 -5.14 -0.17 15.90
C ARG A 64 -4.64 0.11 17.31
N GLU A 65 -4.40 -0.95 18.08
CA GLU A 65 -3.94 -0.86 19.47
C GLU A 65 -2.73 -1.78 19.70
N PRO A 66 -1.57 -1.48 19.06
CA PRO A 66 -0.40 -2.36 19.11
C PRO A 66 0.18 -2.50 20.52
N HIS A 67 -0.18 -1.58 21.42
CA HIS A 67 0.30 -1.50 22.79
C HIS A 67 -0.82 -1.63 23.83
N ASN A 68 -1.87 -2.39 23.53
CA ASN A 68 -3.02 -2.55 24.42
C ASN A 68 -2.65 -2.96 25.87
N SER A 69 -1.55 -3.70 26.05
CA SER A 69 -1.02 -4.13 27.34
C SER A 69 -0.44 -2.98 28.19
N LEU A 70 -0.12 -1.84 27.57
CA LEU A 70 0.37 -0.64 28.26
C LEU A 70 -0.78 0.30 28.68
N TYR A 71 -1.96 0.16 28.07
CA TYR A 71 -3.06 1.12 28.26
C TYR A 71 -3.77 0.92 29.60
N GLU A 72 -4.18 2.02 30.24
CA GLU A 72 -5.06 1.98 31.41
C GLU A 72 -6.52 2.03 30.94
N ASN A 73 -7.39 1.17 31.51
CA ASN A 73 -8.82 1.08 31.15
C ASN A 73 -9.68 2.23 31.70
N LYS A 74 -9.11 3.42 31.89
CA LYS A 74 -9.80 4.59 32.45
C LYS A 74 -9.57 5.79 31.55
N THR A 75 -10.53 6.71 31.55
CA THR A 75 -10.30 8.03 30.95
C THR A 75 -9.52 8.93 31.92
N LEU A 76 -8.85 9.96 31.42
CA LEU A 76 -8.09 10.90 32.27
C LEU A 76 -8.97 11.52 33.38
N ALA A 77 -10.26 11.76 33.10
CA ALA A 77 -11.23 12.28 34.05
C ALA A 77 -11.60 11.30 35.18
N GLU A 78 -11.48 9.99 34.95
CA GLU A 78 -11.80 8.94 35.93
C GLU A 78 -10.62 8.62 36.87
N VAL A 79 -9.42 9.09 36.55
CA VAL A 79 -8.21 8.80 37.32
C VAL A 79 -8.20 9.60 38.63
N LYS A 80 -8.50 8.93 39.75
CA LYS A 80 -8.42 9.53 41.09
C LYS A 80 -6.99 9.86 41.53
N ASN A 81 -6.01 9.06 41.09
CA ASN A 81 -4.60 9.22 41.46
C ASN A 81 -3.72 9.26 40.21
N MET A 82 -3.34 10.48 39.81
CA MET A 82 -2.49 10.72 38.64
C MET A 82 -1.08 10.11 38.77
N ALA A 83 -0.61 9.79 39.99
CA ALA A 83 0.71 9.18 40.19
C ALA A 83 0.78 7.72 39.72
N ASN A 84 -0.36 7.08 39.43
CA ASN A 84 -0.46 5.70 38.98
C ASN A 84 -0.57 5.54 37.46
N VAL A 85 -0.68 6.64 36.72
CA VAL A 85 -0.82 6.64 35.27
C VAL A 85 0.27 7.49 34.62
N VAL A 86 0.48 7.29 33.33
CA VAL A 86 1.30 8.15 32.49
C VAL A 86 0.40 8.76 31.44
N ARG A 87 0.39 10.08 31.34
CA ARG A 87 -0.44 10.81 30.38
C ARG A 87 0.39 11.32 29.20
N PRO A 88 -0.21 11.62 28.04
CA PRO A 88 0.52 12.29 26.97
C PRO A 88 1.07 13.65 27.43
N LEU A 89 2.26 14.02 26.94
CA LEU A 89 2.82 15.37 27.10
C LEU A 89 2.01 16.41 26.30
N VAL A 90 1.51 15.99 25.14
CA VAL A 90 0.74 16.81 24.20
C VAL A 90 -0.61 16.14 23.98
N ASP A 91 -1.66 16.79 24.45
CA ASP A 91 -3.04 16.32 24.26
C ASP A 91 -3.55 16.61 22.85
N ARG A 92 -4.72 16.07 22.52
CA ARG A 92 -5.39 16.21 21.21
C ARG A 92 -5.50 17.65 20.74
N ASP A 93 -5.83 18.56 21.65
CA ASP A 93 -6.13 19.97 21.36
C ASP A 93 -4.94 20.91 21.66
N GLN A 94 -3.85 20.36 22.24
CA GLN A 94 -2.65 21.14 22.56
C GLN A 94 -1.96 21.54 21.27
N LYS A 95 -1.73 22.84 21.09
CA LYS A 95 -0.93 23.37 19.99
C LYS A 95 0.55 23.20 20.26
N PHE A 96 1.30 22.94 19.20
CA PHE A 96 2.74 22.84 19.23
C PHE A 96 3.36 23.35 17.93
N ASP A 97 4.62 23.70 18.05
CA ASP A 97 5.48 24.09 16.95
C ASP A 97 6.39 22.91 16.58
N ILE A 98 6.79 22.81 15.32
CA ILE A 98 7.79 21.85 14.86
C ILE A 98 8.96 22.64 14.31
N VAL A 99 10.12 22.47 14.96
CA VAL A 99 11.40 23.02 14.52
C VAL A 99 12.12 21.98 13.69
N ALA A 100 12.59 22.38 12.50
CA ALA A 100 13.44 21.57 11.66
C ALA A 100 14.85 22.16 11.61
N THR A 101 15.86 21.32 11.77
CA THR A 101 17.27 21.69 11.54
C THR A 101 17.88 20.78 10.48
N VAL A 102 18.48 21.36 9.45
CA VAL A 102 19.15 20.63 8.37
C VAL A 102 20.66 20.68 8.61
N TRP A 103 21.25 19.51 8.73
CA TRP A 103 22.67 19.29 8.96
C TRP A 103 23.32 18.81 7.66
N VAL A 104 24.54 19.26 7.43
CA VAL A 104 25.39 18.90 6.28
C VAL A 104 26.77 18.56 6.81
N ARG A 105 27.40 17.53 6.24
CA ARG A 105 28.79 17.18 6.55
C ARG A 105 29.75 18.32 6.15
N THR A 106 30.70 18.63 7.02
CA THR A 106 31.83 19.51 6.76
C THR A 106 33.10 18.68 6.60
N LEU A 107 34.03 19.15 5.77
CA LEU A 107 35.36 18.56 5.66
C LEU A 107 36.15 18.89 6.93
N ASP A 108 36.48 17.88 7.75
CA ASP A 108 37.50 18.02 8.77
C ASP A 108 38.87 17.73 8.13
N PRO A 109 39.82 18.69 8.11
CA PRO A 109 41.17 18.46 7.57
C PRO A 109 41.92 17.29 8.23
N ARG A 110 41.44 16.83 9.39
CA ARG A 110 42.07 15.73 10.16
C ARG A 110 41.59 14.34 9.73
N ASP A 111 40.48 14.24 8.99
CA ASP A 111 39.89 12.96 8.61
C ASP A 111 40.79 12.16 7.64
N ASP A 112 41.64 12.85 6.88
CA ASP A 112 42.55 12.23 5.90
C ASP A 112 43.61 11.31 6.53
N ALA A 113 43.93 11.49 7.83
CA ALA A 113 45.07 10.81 8.44
C ALA A 113 44.75 9.45 9.09
N SER A 114 43.49 9.18 9.48
CA SER A 114 43.18 8.02 10.33
C SER A 114 42.45 6.87 9.62
N GLY A 115 41.91 7.10 8.43
CA GLY A 115 41.12 6.11 7.67
C GLY A 115 39.88 5.56 8.40
N ARG A 116 39.60 6.03 9.62
CA ARG A 116 38.40 5.74 10.39
C ARG A 116 37.41 6.85 10.14
N TYR A 117 36.36 6.54 9.40
CA TYR A 117 35.20 7.40 9.21
C TYR A 117 34.55 7.68 10.57
N GLY A 118 34.96 8.77 11.21
CA GLY A 118 34.41 9.24 12.46
C GLY A 118 33.29 10.21 12.16
N TRP A 119 32.07 9.73 11.94
CA TRP A 119 30.88 10.58 11.77
C TRP A 119 30.65 11.57 12.94
N MET A 120 31.35 11.37 14.06
CA MET A 120 31.38 12.29 15.20
C MET A 120 32.10 13.62 14.89
N HIS A 121 32.80 13.74 13.76
CA HIS A 121 33.56 14.93 13.39
C HIS A 121 32.94 15.64 12.18
N GLY A 122 32.61 16.92 12.38
CA GLY A 122 32.30 17.86 11.31
C GLY A 122 30.93 17.71 10.64
N GLU A 123 29.85 18.03 11.34
CA GLU A 123 28.62 18.47 10.67
C GLU A 123 28.52 20.00 10.76
N ASP A 124 27.68 20.66 9.98
CA ASP A 124 27.22 22.02 10.26
C ASP A 124 25.76 22.15 9.83
N HIS A 125 25.05 23.05 10.48
CA HIS A 125 23.65 23.29 10.13
C HIS A 125 23.57 24.38 9.07
N ILE A 126 22.82 24.13 8.00
CA ILE A 126 22.55 25.11 6.93
C ILE A 126 21.18 25.79 7.10
N PHE A 127 20.34 25.24 7.96
CA PHE A 127 18.99 25.74 8.24
C PHE A 127 18.55 25.31 9.65
N SER A 128 17.92 26.21 10.40
CA SER A 128 17.21 25.90 11.65
C SER A 128 16.08 26.92 11.86
N ASP A 129 14.83 26.48 11.77
CA ASP A 129 13.66 27.34 12.03
C ASP A 129 12.41 26.50 12.33
N THR A 130 11.35 27.14 12.83
CA THR A 130 10.01 26.59 12.99
C THR A 130 9.32 26.44 11.64
N VAL A 131 9.19 25.20 11.16
CA VAL A 131 8.57 24.87 9.88
C VAL A 131 7.05 24.74 9.95
N PHE A 132 6.51 24.35 11.10
CA PHE A 132 5.07 24.32 11.37
C PHE A 132 4.78 25.03 12.70
N ARG A 133 3.88 26.01 12.69
CA ARG A 133 3.52 26.81 13.87
C ARG A 133 2.09 26.51 14.31
N GLY A 134 1.90 26.26 15.60
CA GLY A 134 0.58 26.12 16.23
C GLY A 134 -0.28 25.00 15.66
N VAL A 135 0.35 23.92 15.19
CA VAL A 135 -0.35 22.72 14.71
C VAL A 135 -0.77 21.85 15.89
N THR A 136 -1.74 20.97 15.65
CA THR A 136 -2.32 20.03 16.63
C THR A 136 -2.17 18.59 16.14
N LEU A 137 -2.41 17.61 17.01
CA LEU A 137 -2.46 16.19 16.64
C LEU A 137 -3.62 15.84 15.70
N MET A 138 -4.55 16.78 15.49
CA MET A 138 -5.73 16.60 14.63
C MET A 138 -5.56 17.22 13.25
N ASP A 139 -4.57 18.08 13.06
CA ASP A 139 -4.29 18.66 11.76
C ASP A 139 -3.69 17.59 10.82
N GLU A 140 -4.22 17.54 9.61
CA GLU A 140 -3.81 16.62 8.56
C GLU A 140 -3.46 17.43 7.31
N HIS A 141 -2.40 17.04 6.59
CA HIS A 141 -2.01 17.65 5.31
C HIS A 141 -1.58 19.12 5.39
N VAL A 142 -0.85 19.50 6.44
CA VAL A 142 -0.23 20.83 6.51
C VAL A 142 1.05 20.80 5.68
N HIS A 143 1.22 21.75 4.78
CA HIS A 143 2.39 21.80 3.88
C HIS A 143 3.18 23.08 4.09
N THR A 144 4.50 22.99 3.97
CA THR A 144 5.41 24.14 3.95
C THR A 144 6.57 23.87 3.00
N LYS A 145 7.22 24.93 2.54
CA LYS A 145 8.35 24.85 1.61
C LYS A 145 9.52 25.61 2.20
N VAL A 146 10.69 24.99 2.19
CA VAL A 146 11.94 25.58 2.69
C VAL A 146 12.94 25.60 1.56
N ASN A 147 13.55 26.76 1.30
CA ASN A 147 14.63 26.85 0.32
C ASN A 147 15.96 26.59 1.03
N LEU A 148 16.69 25.59 0.56
CA LEU A 148 17.99 25.17 1.08
C LEU A 148 19.08 25.53 0.07
N SER A 149 20.24 25.95 0.58
CA SER A 149 21.46 26.17 -0.18
C SER A 149 22.52 25.17 0.29
N ILE A 150 22.67 24.06 -0.43
CA ILE A 150 23.51 22.95 -0.01
C ILE A 150 24.94 23.19 -0.51
N PRO A 151 25.96 23.27 0.36
CA PRO A 151 27.34 23.40 -0.07
C PRO A 151 27.82 22.08 -0.71
N LEU A 152 28.36 22.15 -1.91
CA LEU A 152 28.81 20.98 -2.66
C LEU A 152 30.30 20.67 -2.50
N GLU A 153 31.07 21.58 -1.91
CA GLU A 153 32.51 21.42 -1.71
C GLU A 153 32.85 20.10 -0.98
N THR A 154 32.15 19.80 0.12
CA THR A 154 32.34 18.54 0.87
C THR A 154 32.10 17.32 -0.02
N PHE A 155 31.02 17.32 -0.80
CA PHE A 155 30.61 16.16 -1.60
C PHE A 155 31.50 15.96 -2.83
N SER A 156 32.05 17.04 -3.39
CA SER A 156 33.02 16.96 -4.50
C SER A 156 34.38 16.38 -4.07
N LYS A 157 34.79 16.62 -2.83
CA LYS A 157 36.09 16.18 -2.29
C LYS A 157 36.00 14.84 -1.57
N ALA A 158 34.82 14.45 -1.11
CA ALA A 158 34.63 13.22 -0.35
C ALA A 158 34.71 11.98 -1.25
N GLU A 159 35.63 11.07 -0.95
CA GLU A 159 35.72 9.77 -1.61
C GLU A 159 34.46 8.92 -1.34
N THR A 160 33.94 9.00 -0.11
CA THR A 160 32.75 8.28 0.34
C THR A 160 31.68 9.25 0.82
N SER A 161 30.44 9.01 0.38
CA SER A 161 29.24 9.70 0.81
C SER A 161 28.30 8.71 1.50
N GLU A 162 27.64 9.16 2.55
CA GLU A 162 26.57 8.45 3.25
C GLU A 162 25.23 9.18 3.06
N ASN A 163 24.13 8.46 3.11
CA ASN A 163 22.79 9.06 3.05
C ASN A 163 22.50 10.04 4.21
N PHE A 164 23.25 9.94 5.32
CA PHE A 164 23.17 10.84 6.46
C PHE A 164 24.08 12.08 6.36
N ASP A 165 24.91 12.21 5.31
CA ASP A 165 25.78 13.38 5.13
C ASP A 165 24.98 14.67 4.91
N ILE A 166 23.71 14.57 4.48
CA ILE A 166 22.71 15.61 4.68
C ILE A 166 21.52 14.96 5.37
N ARG A 167 21.09 15.55 6.49
CA ARG A 167 19.98 15.05 7.28
C ARG A 167 19.16 16.18 7.85
N ALA A 168 17.86 15.95 7.97
CA ALA A 168 16.96 16.78 8.72
C ALA A 168 16.76 16.22 10.12
N THR A 169 16.56 17.09 11.07
CA THR A 169 16.11 16.76 12.42
C THR A 169 14.83 17.50 12.73
N PHE A 170 13.90 16.86 13.43
CA PHE A 170 12.61 17.43 13.79
C PHE A 170 12.42 17.37 15.29
N LYS A 171 12.16 18.53 15.90
CA LYS A 171 11.88 18.71 17.32
C LYS A 171 10.49 19.33 17.48
N LEU A 172 9.63 18.69 18.26
CA LEU A 172 8.28 19.19 18.57
C LEU A 172 8.33 20.01 19.87
N ILE A 173 7.80 21.23 19.85
CA ILE A 173 7.79 22.16 20.99
C ILE A 173 6.35 22.50 21.37
N PRO A 174 5.81 22.00 22.49
CA PRO A 174 4.48 22.37 22.97
C PRO A 174 4.39 23.87 23.24
N GLN A 175 3.30 24.53 22.82
CA GLN A 175 3.08 25.95 23.11
C GLN A 175 2.63 26.13 24.57
N SER A 176 3.21 27.10 25.28
CA SER A 176 2.82 27.42 26.66
C SER A 176 1.40 28.04 26.71
N PRO A 177 0.63 27.79 27.78
CA PRO A 177 0.94 26.91 28.90
C PRO A 177 0.95 25.43 28.48
N SER A 178 1.98 24.70 28.92
CA SER A 178 2.17 23.29 28.56
C SER A 178 2.57 22.45 29.77
N LEU A 179 2.44 21.12 29.65
CA LEU A 179 2.92 20.20 30.69
C LEU A 179 4.45 20.25 30.86
N LEU A 180 5.17 20.64 29.80
CA LEU A 180 6.62 20.74 29.81
C LEU A 180 7.12 21.89 30.71
N ASP A 181 6.27 22.89 30.97
CA ASP A 181 6.58 24.01 31.87
C ASP A 181 6.79 23.55 33.32
N TYR A 182 6.31 22.35 33.67
CA TYR A 182 6.36 21.74 35.00
C TYR A 182 7.38 20.59 35.10
N ILE A 183 8.32 20.49 34.16
CA ILE A 183 9.32 19.42 34.14
C ILE A 183 10.26 19.52 35.34
N THR A 184 10.53 18.38 35.96
CA THR A 184 11.52 18.24 37.05
C THR A 184 12.65 17.29 36.69
N ASN A 185 12.39 16.31 35.83
CA ASN A 185 13.38 15.36 35.36
C ASN A 185 12.88 14.65 34.08
N PHE A 186 13.77 13.97 33.36
CA PHE A 186 13.37 13.03 32.32
C PHE A 186 14.35 11.86 32.19
N THR A 187 13.89 10.76 31.60
CA THR A 187 14.75 9.64 31.20
C THR A 187 14.51 9.26 29.75
N THR A 188 15.60 9.07 29.00
CA THR A 188 15.56 8.63 27.60
C THR A 188 15.72 7.12 27.46
N TRP A 189 15.15 6.57 26.39
CA TRP A 189 15.33 5.19 25.95
C TRP A 189 16.75 4.89 25.48
N VAL A 190 17.50 5.92 25.03
CA VAL A 190 18.84 5.75 24.46
C VAL A 190 19.84 5.47 25.58
N PRO A 191 20.58 4.34 25.54
CA PRO A 191 21.64 4.09 26.51
C PRO A 191 22.82 5.02 26.25
N ALA A 192 23.58 5.38 27.31
CA ALA A 192 24.74 6.26 27.22
C ALA A 192 25.88 5.75 26.31
N THR A 193 25.83 4.48 25.89
CA THR A 193 26.78 3.85 24.96
C THR A 193 26.47 4.10 23.48
N VAL A 194 25.27 4.64 23.18
CA VAL A 194 24.87 5.02 21.83
C VAL A 194 25.17 6.51 21.67
N VAL A 195 25.96 6.82 20.66
CA VAL A 195 26.19 8.21 20.27
C VAL A 195 25.07 8.59 19.31
N LEU A 196 24.30 9.62 19.66
CA LEU A 196 23.27 10.17 18.78
C LEU A 196 23.86 11.26 17.89
N PRO A 197 23.31 11.43 16.67
CA PRO A 197 23.59 12.60 15.88
C PRO A 197 23.07 13.87 16.57
N ASP A 198 23.67 15.02 16.26
CA ASP A 198 23.26 16.29 16.87
C ASP A 198 21.83 16.66 16.42
N ILE A 199 20.99 17.08 17.36
CA ILE A 199 19.56 17.37 17.11
C ILE A 199 19.32 18.86 16.90
N SER A 200 20.02 19.70 17.66
CA SER A 200 19.86 21.15 17.66
C SER A 200 21.23 21.85 17.68
N PRO A 201 21.34 23.07 17.12
CA PRO A 201 22.56 23.87 17.24
C PRO A 201 22.95 24.12 18.70
N GLU A 202 21.99 24.27 19.60
CA GLU A 202 22.23 24.51 21.03
C GLU A 202 22.84 23.28 21.72
N ALA A 203 22.33 22.08 21.44
CA ALA A 203 22.91 20.83 21.94
C ALA A 203 24.35 20.64 21.46
N ARG A 204 24.60 20.95 20.19
CA ARG A 204 25.93 20.87 19.61
C ARG A 204 26.89 21.85 20.26
N ALA A 205 26.48 23.10 20.48
CA ALA A 205 27.30 24.11 21.15
C ALA A 205 27.69 23.67 22.57
N ARG A 206 26.75 23.07 23.34
CA ARG A 206 27.04 22.49 24.67
C ARG A 206 28.04 21.35 24.61
N LYS A 207 27.84 20.41 23.68
CA LYS A 207 28.74 19.27 23.47
C LYS A 207 30.16 19.72 23.10
N MET A 208 30.30 20.76 22.28
CA MET A 208 31.61 21.34 21.92
C MET A 208 32.33 21.99 23.09
N LYS A 209 31.60 22.54 24.08
CA LYS A 209 32.19 23.06 25.32
C LYS A 209 32.65 21.97 26.27
N GLY A 210 32.36 20.70 25.98
CA GLY A 210 32.62 19.58 26.89
C GLY A 210 31.68 19.56 28.09
N GLU A 211 30.58 20.32 28.04
CA GLU A 211 29.54 20.35 29.06
C GLU A 211 28.67 19.09 28.92
N PHE A 212 29.18 17.97 29.44
CA PHE A 212 28.41 16.72 29.61
C PHE A 212 27.67 16.69 30.94
N SER A 213 27.73 17.78 31.71
CA SER A 213 27.02 17.93 32.97
C SER A 213 25.51 17.84 32.75
N PRO A 214 24.75 17.32 33.73
CA PRO A 214 23.30 17.39 33.71
C PRO A 214 22.84 18.84 33.50
N PRO A 215 21.72 19.07 32.79
CA PRO A 215 21.17 20.41 32.60
C PRO A 215 20.90 21.06 33.97
N GLU A 216 21.44 22.26 34.19
CA GLU A 216 21.31 22.97 35.47
C GLU A 216 20.11 23.91 35.47
N SER A 217 19.80 24.51 34.31
CA SER A 217 18.65 25.40 34.14
C SER A 217 17.40 24.64 33.68
N LEU A 218 16.22 25.19 34.01
CA LEU A 218 14.94 24.65 33.56
C LEU A 218 14.86 24.60 32.02
N ASP A 219 15.34 25.65 31.35
CA ASP A 219 15.34 25.74 29.88
C ASP A 219 16.25 24.68 29.24
N GLU A 220 17.41 24.40 29.84
CA GLU A 220 18.29 23.32 29.38
C GLU A 220 17.66 21.94 29.61
N LEU A 221 16.96 21.76 30.74
CA LEU A 221 16.27 20.52 31.07
C LEU A 221 15.11 20.27 30.09
N GLN A 222 14.33 21.31 29.78
CA GLN A 222 13.28 21.26 28.77
C GLN A 222 13.86 20.93 27.39
N ASN A 223 14.91 21.64 26.96
CA ASN A 223 15.54 21.38 25.66
C ASN A 223 16.11 19.97 25.56
N ALA A 224 16.79 19.48 26.60
CA ALA A 224 17.31 18.12 26.64
C ALA A 224 16.18 17.06 26.61
N ALA A 225 15.06 17.32 27.30
CA ALA A 225 13.88 16.46 27.23
C ALA A 225 13.27 16.45 25.83
N LEU A 226 13.13 17.60 25.17
CA LEU A 226 12.63 17.72 23.80
C LEU A 226 13.52 16.99 22.78
N GLU A 227 14.82 17.07 22.95
CA GLU A 227 15.80 16.37 22.10
C GLU A 227 15.74 14.85 22.26
N SER A 228 15.33 14.35 23.43
CA SER A 228 15.31 12.92 23.74
C SER A 228 14.30 12.10 22.91
N PHE A 229 13.30 12.76 22.33
CA PHE A 229 12.30 12.17 21.44
C PHE A 229 12.26 12.83 20.05
N ALA A 230 13.21 13.70 19.76
CA ALA A 230 13.42 14.23 18.42
C ALA A 230 13.87 13.12 17.47
N ILE A 231 13.68 13.34 16.17
CA ILE A 231 14.03 12.36 15.15
C ILE A 231 14.96 12.96 14.11
N SER A 232 15.81 12.12 13.52
CA SER A 232 16.64 12.47 12.38
C SER A 232 16.23 11.64 11.17
N ALA A 233 16.16 12.26 10.00
CA ALA A 233 15.88 11.61 8.73
C ALA A 233 16.93 12.03 7.68
N PRO A 234 17.45 11.09 6.87
CA PRO A 234 18.35 11.43 5.78
C PRO A 234 17.62 12.26 4.72
N LEU A 235 18.32 13.23 4.12
CA LEU A 235 17.87 13.99 2.96
C LEU A 235 18.65 13.63 1.69
N ILE A 236 19.54 12.65 1.76
CA ILE A 236 20.17 12.02 0.60
C ILE A 236 19.59 10.62 0.44
N ASP A 237 19.36 10.22 -0.80
CA ASP A 237 19.26 8.82 -1.15
C ASP A 237 20.23 8.49 -2.29
N LEU A 238 20.68 7.23 -2.35
CA LEU A 238 21.70 6.79 -3.31
C LEU A 238 21.03 6.01 -4.44
N HIS A 239 21.08 6.55 -5.66
CA HIS A 239 20.45 5.98 -6.85
C HIS A 239 21.42 5.93 -8.03
N PRO A 240 21.19 5.06 -9.03
CA PRO A 240 22.02 5.05 -10.22
C PRO A 240 21.92 6.38 -10.99
N ILE A 241 22.95 6.73 -11.76
CA ILE A 241 22.94 7.89 -12.66
C ILE A 241 23.55 7.53 -14.01
N LYS A 242 23.16 8.26 -15.06
CA LYS A 242 23.82 8.17 -16.37
C LYS A 242 25.20 8.81 -16.28
N SER A 243 26.20 8.19 -16.93
CA SER A 243 27.55 8.73 -16.95
C SER A 243 27.59 10.13 -17.56
N ALA A 244 28.21 11.06 -16.85
CA ALA A 244 28.44 12.42 -17.35
C ALA A 244 29.61 12.45 -18.36
N CYS A 245 30.55 11.51 -18.27
CA CYS A 245 31.74 11.49 -19.12
C CYS A 245 31.48 11.04 -20.58
N GLY A 246 30.22 10.76 -20.96
CA GLY A 246 29.84 10.33 -22.30
C GLY A 246 30.36 8.94 -22.72
N ARG A 247 30.97 8.19 -21.80
CA ARG A 247 31.41 6.81 -22.05
C ARG A 247 30.18 5.91 -22.04
N LYS A 248 29.85 5.34 -23.20
CA LYS A 248 28.93 4.20 -23.28
C LYS A 248 29.63 3.00 -22.65
N THR A 249 29.42 2.78 -21.36
CA THR A 249 29.96 1.62 -20.67
C THR A 249 29.33 0.38 -21.29
N GLN A 250 30.05 -0.31 -22.18
CA GLN A 250 29.62 -1.60 -22.74
C GLN A 250 29.52 -2.71 -21.66
N GLN A 251 29.87 -2.37 -20.42
CA GLN A 251 29.90 -3.22 -19.24
C GLN A 251 28.81 -2.81 -18.23
N GLU A 252 27.68 -2.31 -18.71
CA GLU A 252 26.39 -2.46 -18.01
C GLU A 252 25.96 -3.94 -18.09
N GLU A 253 26.83 -4.87 -17.67
CA GLU A 253 26.34 -6.19 -17.31
C GLU A 253 25.26 -5.94 -16.25
N GLU A 254 24.05 -6.45 -16.53
CA GLU A 254 22.92 -6.53 -15.62
C GLU A 254 23.37 -7.28 -14.37
N ASP A 255 24.08 -6.56 -13.51
CA ASP A 255 24.48 -7.01 -12.20
C ASP A 255 23.18 -7.04 -11.40
N ASN A 256 22.49 -8.18 -11.52
CA ASN A 256 21.34 -8.61 -10.73
C ASN A 256 21.71 -8.82 -9.26
N GLY A 257 22.76 -8.15 -8.78
CA GLY A 257 23.07 -7.99 -7.39
C GLY A 257 21.79 -7.60 -6.64
N PRO A 258 21.59 -8.13 -5.43
CA PRO A 258 20.36 -7.93 -4.68
C PRO A 258 20.07 -6.43 -4.62
N ALA A 259 18.91 -6.03 -5.15
CA ALA A 259 18.41 -4.67 -5.08
C ALA A 259 18.66 -4.16 -3.65
N PHE A 260 19.33 -3.00 -3.54
CA PHE A 260 19.84 -2.45 -2.28
C PHE A 260 18.90 -2.78 -1.12
N GLY A 261 19.43 -3.56 -0.17
CA GLY A 261 18.63 -4.17 0.89
C GLY A 261 17.73 -3.14 1.55
N THR A 262 16.43 -3.36 1.45
CA THR A 262 15.36 -2.43 1.84
C THR A 262 15.33 -2.08 3.33
N GLY A 263 16.29 -2.59 4.13
CA GLY A 263 16.38 -2.41 5.58
C GLY A 263 17.64 -1.73 6.11
N GLU A 264 18.63 -1.37 5.27
CA GLU A 264 19.78 -0.61 5.78
C GLU A 264 19.41 0.86 5.99
N LEU A 265 19.42 1.31 7.25
CA LEU A 265 19.09 2.70 7.62
C LEU A 265 20.19 3.68 7.16
N VAL A 266 21.46 3.25 7.20
CA VAL A 266 22.61 4.02 6.73
C VAL A 266 23.18 3.33 5.50
N THR A 267 23.11 4.00 4.36
CA THR A 267 23.69 3.52 3.10
C THR A 267 24.91 4.38 2.75
N SER A 268 25.97 3.71 2.29
CA SER A 268 27.24 4.34 1.92
C SER A 268 27.62 4.00 0.49
N THR A 269 28.36 4.92 -0.14
CA THR A 269 28.99 4.72 -1.45
C THR A 269 30.34 3.99 -1.36
N LYS A 270 30.85 3.73 -0.15
CA LYS A 270 32.13 3.05 0.06
C LYS A 270 32.17 1.69 -0.65
N GLY A 271 33.17 1.51 -1.51
CA GLY A 271 33.39 0.25 -2.26
C GLY A 271 32.39 -0.02 -3.38
N LYS A 272 31.57 0.97 -3.77
CA LYS A 272 30.55 0.83 -4.82
C LYS A 272 30.87 1.75 -6.02
N PRO A 273 30.55 1.35 -7.26
CA PRO A 273 30.79 2.18 -8.44
C PRO A 273 30.02 3.51 -8.37
N PRO A 274 30.63 4.66 -8.75
CA PRO A 274 29.98 5.97 -8.73
C PRO A 274 28.62 6.00 -9.44
N LEU A 275 28.53 5.34 -10.60
CA LEU A 275 27.33 5.27 -11.43
C LEU A 275 26.18 4.47 -10.81
N LYS A 276 26.47 3.53 -9.92
CA LYS A 276 25.43 2.70 -9.27
C LYS A 276 24.86 3.38 -8.02
N VAL A 277 25.63 4.26 -7.39
CA VAL A 277 25.28 4.91 -6.12
C VAL A 277 25.65 6.39 -6.12
N HIS A 278 24.87 7.17 -6.86
CA HIS A 278 25.00 8.61 -6.92
C HIS A 278 24.09 9.30 -5.90
N PRO A 279 24.56 10.28 -5.13
CA PRO A 279 23.72 10.99 -4.17
C PRO A 279 22.67 11.85 -4.86
N HIS A 280 21.42 11.64 -4.46
CA HIS A 280 20.27 12.45 -4.84
C HIS A 280 19.71 13.13 -3.60
N VAL A 281 19.47 14.44 -3.69
CA VAL A 281 18.80 15.20 -2.63
C VAL A 281 17.31 14.89 -2.69
N VAL A 282 16.77 14.37 -1.59
CA VAL A 282 15.35 14.14 -1.40
C VAL A 282 14.68 15.47 -1.09
N THR A 283 13.83 15.94 -2.00
CA THR A 283 13.18 17.25 -1.91
C THR A 283 11.85 17.21 -1.17
N LYS A 284 11.52 16.09 -0.52
CA LYS A 284 10.22 15.87 0.08
C LYS A 284 10.26 14.98 1.31
N THR A 285 9.64 15.44 2.38
CA THR A 285 9.55 14.70 3.65
C THR A 285 8.14 14.74 4.22
N ASP A 286 7.58 13.57 4.50
CA ASP A 286 6.31 13.39 5.21
C ASP A 286 6.58 13.12 6.69
N LEU A 287 6.39 14.15 7.51
CA LEU A 287 6.48 14.10 8.96
C LEU A 287 5.12 13.77 9.56
N ARG A 288 5.10 12.75 10.40
CA ARG A 288 3.91 12.30 11.11
C ARG A 288 4.14 12.38 12.60
N VAL A 289 3.09 12.73 13.33
CA VAL A 289 3.06 12.61 14.79
C VAL A 289 1.94 11.66 15.15
N VAL A 290 2.24 10.64 15.94
CA VAL A 290 1.23 9.67 16.36
C VAL A 290 0.22 10.35 17.28
N ARG A 291 -1.02 10.38 16.83
CA ARG A 291 -2.19 10.80 17.60
C ARG A 291 -2.48 9.74 18.66
N MET A 292 -1.91 9.94 19.84
CA MET A 292 -2.13 9.12 21.01
C MET A 292 -2.69 9.99 22.14
N ASP A 293 -3.91 9.70 22.54
CA ASP A 293 -4.63 10.35 23.66
C ASP A 293 -4.85 9.37 24.83
N LYS A 294 -4.33 8.14 24.71
CA LYS A 294 -4.49 7.09 25.72
C LYS A 294 -3.57 7.35 26.90
N ILE A 295 -4.11 7.15 28.11
CA ILE A 295 -3.30 7.07 29.32
C ILE A 295 -2.73 5.67 29.49
N TYR A 296 -1.51 5.57 29.99
CA TYR A 296 -0.84 4.30 30.22
C TYR A 296 -0.84 3.92 31.70
N ASN A 297 -0.88 2.61 31.97
CA ASN A 297 -0.62 2.08 33.28
C ASN A 297 0.87 2.32 33.61
N LYS A 298 1.16 3.10 34.66
CA LYS A 298 2.54 3.51 34.96
C LYS A 298 3.48 2.34 35.19
N LYS A 299 3.03 1.28 35.85
CA LYS A 299 3.87 0.10 36.11
C LYS A 299 4.25 -0.61 34.81
N ALA A 300 3.29 -0.80 33.90
CA ALA A 300 3.54 -1.39 32.59
C ALA A 300 4.46 -0.51 31.73
N TYR A 301 4.20 0.80 31.71
CA TYR A 301 5.03 1.78 31.01
C TYR A 301 6.48 1.80 31.51
N ASP A 302 6.69 1.89 32.84
CA ASP A 302 8.03 1.92 33.44
C ASP A 302 8.80 0.62 33.14
N ALA A 303 8.11 -0.53 33.12
CA ALA A 303 8.70 -1.81 32.73
C ALA A 303 9.13 -1.81 31.26
N HIS A 304 8.28 -1.33 30.35
CA HIS A 304 8.57 -1.25 28.91
C HIS A 304 9.71 -0.27 28.62
N HIS A 305 9.68 0.93 29.21
CA HIS A 305 10.76 1.92 29.07
C HIS A 305 12.10 1.37 29.57
N LYS A 306 12.10 0.65 30.70
CA LYS A 306 13.30 -0.02 31.22
C LYS A 306 13.78 -1.15 30.32
N GLN A 307 12.88 -1.87 29.65
CA GLN A 307 13.23 -2.87 28.66
C GLN A 307 13.90 -2.23 27.43
N LEU A 308 13.34 -1.15 26.89
CA LEU A 308 13.94 -0.41 25.77
C LEU A 308 15.37 0.06 26.09
N ARG A 309 15.63 0.51 27.31
CA ARG A 309 16.99 0.94 27.71
C ARG A 309 18.00 -0.20 27.81
N ARG A 310 17.54 -1.44 27.99
CA ARG A 310 18.40 -2.62 28.23
C ARG A 310 18.57 -3.50 27.02
N ASP A 311 17.54 -3.59 26.18
CA ASP A 311 17.46 -4.54 25.08
C ASP A 311 17.76 -3.84 23.74
N ASP A 312 18.92 -4.19 23.19
CA ASP A 312 19.45 -3.65 21.93
C ASP A 312 18.58 -3.99 20.71
N VAL A 313 17.84 -5.10 20.78
CA VAL A 313 16.95 -5.52 19.69
C VAL A 313 15.68 -4.68 19.73
N MET A 314 15.09 -4.55 20.92
CA MET A 314 13.87 -3.75 21.13
C MET A 314 14.10 -2.27 20.82
N ASN A 315 15.27 -1.74 21.18
CA ASN A 315 15.62 -0.35 20.89
C ASN A 315 16.15 -0.15 19.46
N GLY A 316 16.36 -1.23 18.70
CA GLY A 316 16.80 -1.18 17.31
C GLY A 316 18.25 -0.72 17.12
N CYS A 317 19.01 -0.47 18.19
CA CYS A 317 20.42 -0.08 18.18
C CYS A 317 21.32 -1.32 18.35
N THR A 318 21.22 -2.27 17.41
CA THR A 318 21.96 -3.54 17.49
C THR A 318 23.47 -3.34 17.41
N ARG A 319 24.21 -4.11 18.22
CA ARG A 319 25.66 -4.00 18.35
C ARG A 319 26.37 -4.66 17.17
N ALA A 320 26.72 -3.90 16.14
CA ALA A 320 27.63 -4.34 15.09
C ALA A 320 29.09 -4.15 15.55
N GLY A 321 29.59 -5.05 16.40
CA GLY A 321 30.98 -5.02 16.87
C GLY A 321 31.21 -4.29 18.20
N GLY A 322 32.37 -4.53 18.81
CA GLY A 322 32.66 -4.13 20.21
C GLY A 322 32.70 -2.63 20.52
N GLY A 323 32.61 -1.73 19.52
CA GLY A 323 32.78 -0.27 19.67
C GLY A 323 31.54 0.51 20.14
N LEU A 324 31.69 1.84 20.20
CA LEU A 324 30.60 2.82 20.37
C LEU A 324 29.53 2.60 19.29
N ARG A 325 28.26 2.68 19.69
CA ARG A 325 27.16 2.42 18.77
C ARG A 325 26.77 3.69 18.03
N ASP A 326 26.65 3.56 16.72
CA ASP A 326 26.17 4.61 15.84
C ASP A 326 24.64 4.73 15.94
N GLY A 327 24.18 5.81 16.56
CA GLY A 327 22.75 6.10 16.73
C GLY A 327 21.99 6.26 15.42
N ARG A 328 22.68 6.60 14.32
CA ARG A 328 22.08 6.72 12.98
C ARG A 328 21.58 5.38 12.45
N ARG A 329 22.07 4.26 13.00
CA ARG A 329 21.66 2.90 12.63
C ARG A 329 20.52 2.36 13.49
N CYS A 330 20.07 3.11 14.49
CA CYS A 330 19.00 2.67 15.37
C CYS A 330 17.66 2.63 14.65
N SER A 331 17.15 1.43 14.37
CA SER A 331 15.83 1.26 13.76
C SER A 331 14.73 1.72 14.73
N ARG A 332 13.92 2.68 14.28
CA ARG A 332 12.89 3.33 15.08
C ARG A 332 11.50 2.98 14.56
N GLN A 333 10.88 1.98 15.19
CA GLN A 333 9.57 1.47 14.82
C GLN A 333 8.57 1.65 15.97
N PHE A 334 7.38 2.18 15.64
CA PHE A 334 6.33 2.41 16.63
C PHE A 334 5.86 1.12 17.32
N LEU A 335 5.81 0.00 16.58
CA LEU A 335 5.39 -1.31 17.09
C LEU A 335 6.25 -1.83 18.25
N ASN A 336 7.54 -1.45 18.31
CA ASN A 336 8.44 -1.91 19.37
C ASN A 336 8.59 -0.87 20.49
N ARG A 337 8.58 0.42 20.13
CA ARG A 337 8.92 1.51 21.06
C ARG A 337 7.72 2.18 21.72
N ALA A 338 6.54 2.13 21.12
CA ALA A 338 5.37 2.91 21.54
C ALA A 338 5.73 4.40 21.75
N ASN A 339 5.02 5.09 22.64
CA ASN A 339 5.42 6.39 23.16
C ASN A 339 6.40 6.29 24.36
N CYS A 340 7.13 5.18 24.50
CA CYS A 340 8.01 4.93 25.64
C CYS A 340 9.44 5.44 25.45
N GLU A 341 9.68 6.33 24.46
CA GLU A 341 11.01 6.85 24.14
C GLU A 341 11.52 7.81 25.24
N ALA A 342 10.67 8.71 25.72
CA ALA A 342 11.01 9.63 26.79
C ALA A 342 9.96 9.58 27.89
N ARG A 343 10.43 9.37 29.11
CA ARG A 343 9.64 9.41 30.34
C ARG A 343 9.94 10.72 31.06
N ILE A 344 8.93 11.58 31.19
CA ILE A 344 9.07 12.95 31.69
C ILE A 344 8.42 13.03 33.06
N GLU A 345 9.16 13.45 34.07
CA GLU A 345 8.66 13.65 35.44
C GLU A 345 8.22 15.10 35.62
N LEU A 346 7.00 15.28 36.11
CA LEU A 346 6.35 16.58 36.25
C LEU A 346 5.98 16.85 37.70
N GLU A 347 6.05 18.11 38.10
CA GLU A 347 5.60 18.58 39.41
C GLU A 347 4.57 19.70 39.23
N ILE A 348 3.29 19.33 39.27
CA ILE A 348 2.19 20.23 38.90
C ILE A 348 1.46 20.68 40.16
N PRO A 349 1.31 22.00 40.39
CA PRO A 349 0.56 22.51 41.52
C PRO A 349 -0.93 22.14 41.37
N ASP A 350 -1.50 21.53 42.41
CA ASP A 350 -2.94 21.27 42.47
C ASP A 350 -3.68 22.56 42.77
N GLU A 351 -4.54 23.01 41.85
CA GLU A 351 -5.32 24.24 41.97
C GLU A 351 -6.10 24.34 43.28
N LYS A 352 -6.58 23.21 43.82
CA LYS A 352 -7.41 23.21 45.04
C LYS A 352 -6.60 23.25 46.32
N THR A 353 -5.44 22.60 46.34
CA THR A 353 -4.66 22.40 47.58
C THR A 353 -3.38 23.22 47.61
N SER A 354 -2.97 23.82 46.48
CA SER A 354 -1.65 24.42 46.27
C SER A 354 -0.46 23.47 46.53
N THR A 355 -0.72 22.18 46.75
CA THR A 355 0.34 21.18 46.92
C THR A 355 0.77 20.68 45.56
N SER A 356 2.08 20.54 45.37
CA SER A 356 2.62 19.98 44.15
C SER A 356 2.39 18.48 44.09
N ARG A 357 1.90 17.99 42.94
CA ARG A 357 1.67 16.56 42.70
C ARG A 357 2.64 16.07 41.65
N LYS A 358 3.39 15.00 41.99
CA LYS A 358 4.25 14.30 41.05
C LYS A 358 3.42 13.54 40.03
N GLN A 359 3.69 13.77 38.75
CA GLN A 359 3.05 13.11 37.63
C GLN A 359 4.11 12.65 36.64
N VAL A 360 3.73 11.76 35.73
CA VAL A 360 4.60 11.30 34.65
C VAL A 360 3.88 11.52 33.33
N ALA A 361 4.60 12.05 32.35
CA ALA A 361 4.15 12.18 30.99
C ALA A 361 5.04 11.40 30.02
N TYR A 362 4.45 10.95 28.91
CA TYR A 362 5.18 10.36 27.79
C TYR A 362 5.26 11.35 26.63
N ALA A 363 6.36 11.31 25.89
CA ALA A 363 6.55 12.15 24.71
C ALA A 363 5.73 11.69 23.48
N PRO A 364 5.35 12.62 22.59
CA PRO A 364 4.76 12.25 21.30
C PRO A 364 5.76 11.45 20.46
N PHE A 365 5.27 10.47 19.70
CA PHE A 365 6.09 9.70 18.78
C PHE A 365 6.06 10.38 17.41
N LEU A 366 7.15 11.06 17.03
CA LEU A 366 7.34 11.57 15.68
C LEU A 366 7.65 10.40 14.74
N PHE A 367 7.46 10.51 13.44
CA PHE A 367 7.83 9.50 12.46
C PHE A 367 8.02 10.18 11.11
N VAL A 368 9.10 9.86 10.39
CA VAL A 368 9.29 10.32 9.02
C VAL A 368 9.14 9.11 8.11
N ASN A 369 8.23 9.19 7.15
CA ASN A 369 8.15 8.17 6.12
C ASN A 369 9.34 8.33 5.18
N SER A 370 10.35 7.47 5.32
CA SER A 370 11.58 7.53 4.52
C SER A 370 11.35 7.27 3.04
N ARG A 371 10.13 6.91 2.62
CA ARG A 371 9.76 6.58 1.23
C ARG A 371 8.51 7.33 0.77
N SER A 372 8.30 8.54 1.29
CA SER A 372 7.22 9.44 0.84
C SER A 372 7.48 10.17 -0.47
N TRP A 373 8.68 10.03 -1.00
CA TRP A 373 9.14 10.65 -2.23
C TRP A 373 9.07 9.65 -3.39
N GLY A 374 8.78 10.15 -4.59
CA GLY A 374 8.97 9.40 -5.83
C GLY A 374 10.19 9.90 -6.62
N PRO A 375 10.41 9.42 -7.85
CA PRO A 375 11.58 9.77 -8.65
C PRO A 375 11.67 11.24 -9.05
N LEU A 376 10.57 11.99 -9.02
CA LEU A 376 10.58 13.44 -9.31
C LEU A 376 10.83 14.29 -8.07
N ASP A 377 10.76 13.68 -6.89
CA ASP A 377 11.07 14.31 -5.61
C ASP A 377 12.56 14.14 -5.23
N MET A 378 13.40 13.80 -6.22
CA MET A 378 14.83 13.56 -6.07
C MET A 378 15.60 14.35 -7.12
N ILE A 379 16.61 15.10 -6.68
CA ILE A 379 17.48 15.87 -7.57
C ILE A 379 18.91 15.32 -7.45
N PRO A 380 19.53 14.84 -8.53
CA PRO A 380 20.91 14.37 -8.47
C PRO A 380 21.84 15.53 -8.09
N MET A 381 22.77 15.30 -7.16
CA MET A 381 23.80 16.29 -6.86
C MET A 381 24.75 16.45 -8.06
N PRO A 382 25.10 17.67 -8.48
CA PRO A 382 25.98 17.90 -9.62
C PRO A 382 27.47 17.74 -9.23
N VAL A 383 27.83 16.57 -8.72
CA VAL A 383 29.19 16.22 -8.28
C VAL A 383 29.82 15.23 -9.26
N ASP A 384 31.03 15.51 -9.72
CA ASP A 384 31.80 14.55 -10.52
C ASP A 384 32.47 13.53 -9.60
N ARG A 385 31.98 12.28 -9.67
CA ARG A 385 32.55 11.15 -8.93
C ARG A 385 33.22 10.13 -9.85
N GLU A 386 33.09 10.32 -11.16
CA GLU A 386 33.70 9.47 -12.18
C GLU A 386 35.13 9.91 -12.51
N HIS A 387 35.54 11.10 -12.05
CA HIS A 387 36.81 11.74 -12.39
C HIS A 387 36.91 11.93 -13.91
N CYS A 388 35.90 12.57 -14.48
CA CYS A 388 35.88 12.83 -15.91
C CYS A 388 37.08 13.75 -16.29
N PRO A 389 37.58 13.67 -17.54
CA PRO A 389 38.64 14.56 -18.00
C PRO A 389 38.25 16.03 -17.84
N GLU A 390 39.21 16.88 -17.47
CA GLU A 390 38.97 18.33 -17.31
C GLU A 390 38.27 18.92 -18.55
N GLY A 391 37.20 19.68 -18.34
CA GLY A 391 36.41 20.31 -19.39
C GLY A 391 35.30 19.44 -20.02
N SER A 392 35.20 18.15 -19.65
CA SER A 392 34.10 17.29 -20.13
C SER A 392 32.79 17.46 -19.36
N VAL A 393 32.86 17.87 -18.09
CA VAL A 393 31.71 18.16 -17.23
C VAL A 393 31.80 19.63 -16.80
N PRO A 394 30.68 20.37 -16.73
CA PRO A 394 30.66 21.71 -16.15
C PRO A 394 31.27 21.72 -14.74
N GLU A 395 31.97 22.79 -14.41
CA GLU A 395 32.54 22.98 -13.07
C GLU A 395 31.43 22.84 -12.01
N THR A 396 31.67 22.01 -10.97
CA THR A 396 30.70 21.79 -9.91
C THR A 396 30.39 23.12 -9.22
N PRO A 397 29.12 23.56 -9.20
CA PRO A 397 28.77 24.80 -8.54
C PRO A 397 29.09 24.73 -7.04
N GLN A 398 29.41 25.86 -6.42
CA GLN A 398 29.71 25.89 -4.98
C GLN A 398 28.50 25.47 -4.12
N PHE A 399 27.30 25.84 -4.58
CA PHE A 399 26.04 25.57 -3.89
C PHE A 399 24.99 24.99 -4.84
N MET A 400 24.13 24.14 -4.30
CA MET A 400 22.93 23.64 -4.95
C MET A 400 21.70 24.21 -4.25
N SER A 401 20.87 24.97 -4.97
CA SER A 401 19.60 25.46 -4.46
C SER A 401 18.51 24.40 -4.62
N VAL A 402 17.86 24.03 -3.52
CA VAL A 402 16.79 23.03 -3.50
C VAL A 402 15.59 23.56 -2.71
N THR A 403 14.38 23.40 -3.24
CA THR A 403 13.16 23.63 -2.47
C THR A 403 12.73 22.32 -1.81
N TRP A 404 12.87 22.25 -0.49
CA TRP A 404 12.45 21.13 0.32
C TRP A 404 10.97 21.26 0.73
N ASN A 405 10.15 20.32 0.26
CA ASN A 405 8.71 20.27 0.51
C ASN A 405 8.44 19.42 1.74
N LEU A 406 7.99 20.08 2.80
CA LEU A 406 7.64 19.46 4.06
C LEU A 406 6.14 19.29 4.16
N ALA A 407 5.72 18.15 4.68
CA ALA A 407 4.33 17.89 4.95
C ALA A 407 4.17 17.29 6.35
N TYR A 408 3.12 17.72 7.05
CA TYR A 408 2.80 17.31 8.41
C TYR A 408 1.39 16.71 8.46
N SER A 409 1.25 15.60 9.19
CA SER A 409 -0.04 15.01 9.52
C SER A 409 -0.04 14.32 10.90
N GLY A 410 -1.09 14.55 11.68
CA GLY A 410 -1.45 13.72 12.83
C GLY A 410 -1.94 12.33 12.39
N SER A 411 -1.17 11.27 12.70
CA SER A 411 -1.46 9.91 12.21
C SER A 411 -1.91 8.98 13.32
N THR A 412 -2.85 8.08 13.03
CA THR A 412 -3.22 7.02 13.98
C THR A 412 -2.15 5.91 13.96
N ALA A 413 -2.05 5.15 15.05
CA ALA A 413 -1.04 4.11 15.21
C ALA A 413 -1.08 3.07 14.07
N GLU A 414 -2.26 2.67 13.62
CA GLU A 414 -2.44 1.68 12.56
C GLU A 414 -1.94 2.12 11.18
N LYS A 415 -1.86 3.43 10.92
CA LYS A 415 -1.41 3.95 9.63
C LYS A 415 0.11 3.86 9.45
N LEU A 416 0.87 3.86 10.54
CA LEU A 416 2.34 3.79 10.51
C LEU A 416 2.91 2.48 9.96
N PRO A 417 2.57 1.29 10.50
CA PRO A 417 3.11 0.04 9.99
C PRO A 417 2.67 -0.23 8.54
N LEU A 418 1.48 0.23 8.17
CA LEU A 418 1.02 0.18 6.79
C LEU A 418 1.91 1.04 5.88
N ALA A 419 2.32 2.23 6.33
CA ALA A 419 3.23 3.13 5.62
C ALA A 419 4.61 2.51 5.41
N ASP A 420 5.18 1.88 6.43
CA ASP A 420 6.44 1.16 6.32
C ASP A 420 6.32 -0.02 5.34
N PHE A 421 5.26 -0.83 5.46
CA PHE A 421 5.07 -2.03 4.64
C PHE A 421 4.88 -1.71 3.15
N LEU A 422 4.01 -0.76 2.80
CA LEU A 422 3.77 -0.41 1.40
C LEU A 422 4.92 0.42 0.80
N GLY A 423 5.62 1.21 1.61
CA GLY A 423 6.82 1.93 1.18
C GLY A 423 7.97 0.97 0.85
N ALA A 424 8.09 -0.15 1.57
CA ALA A 424 9.22 -1.08 1.47
C ALA A 424 9.49 -1.66 0.06
N ALA A 425 8.49 -1.65 -0.83
CA ALA A 425 8.58 -2.29 -2.14
C ALA A 425 9.20 -1.44 -3.27
N ASN A 426 9.35 -0.12 -3.08
CA ASN A 426 9.70 0.76 -4.20
C ASN A 426 11.18 1.17 -4.21
N THR A 427 11.92 0.69 -5.20
CA THR A 427 13.16 1.30 -5.68
C THR A 427 12.87 1.98 -7.02
N TYR A 428 13.35 3.20 -7.22
CA TYR A 428 13.06 3.94 -8.42
C TYR A 428 14.28 4.01 -9.33
N ASN A 429 14.07 3.74 -10.62
CA ASN A 429 15.11 3.98 -11.60
C ASN A 429 15.11 5.46 -12.01
N THR A 430 16.03 6.24 -11.45
CA THR A 430 16.22 7.67 -11.76
C THR A 430 16.82 7.90 -13.15
N THR A 431 17.25 6.86 -13.86
CA THR A 431 17.76 6.95 -15.24
C THR A 431 16.70 6.66 -16.32
N ASP A 432 15.50 6.28 -15.90
CA ASP A 432 14.37 5.91 -16.78
C ASP A 432 13.82 7.11 -17.56
N THR A 433 12.91 6.85 -18.51
CA THR A 433 12.21 7.88 -19.29
C THR A 433 11.36 8.78 -18.39
N GLU A 434 11.10 10.02 -18.82
CA GLU A 434 10.26 10.96 -18.07
C GLU A 434 8.86 10.39 -17.82
N PHE A 435 8.28 9.72 -18.82
CA PHE A 435 7.00 9.03 -18.68
C PHE A 435 7.03 7.96 -17.57
N ASN A 436 8.05 7.10 -17.54
CA ASN A 436 8.16 6.06 -16.52
C ASN A 436 8.40 6.65 -15.12
N LYS A 437 9.19 7.72 -15.01
CA LYS A 437 9.35 8.47 -13.77
C LYS A 437 8.03 9.06 -13.30
N LEU A 438 7.25 9.68 -14.18
CA LEU A 438 5.93 10.23 -13.85
C LEU A 438 4.94 9.14 -13.41
N LYS A 439 4.95 7.97 -14.08
CA LYS A 439 4.14 6.81 -13.68
C LYS A 439 4.55 6.28 -12.31
N ALA A 440 5.85 6.16 -12.04
CA ALA A 440 6.38 5.73 -10.76
C ALA A 440 6.10 6.77 -9.65
N GLN A 441 6.18 8.06 -9.96
CA GLN A 441 5.78 9.16 -9.08
C GLN A 441 4.30 9.05 -8.72
N GLN A 442 3.42 8.83 -9.70
CA GLN A 442 1.99 8.65 -9.48
C GLN A 442 1.71 7.44 -8.59
N SER A 443 2.44 6.34 -8.79
CA SER A 443 2.36 5.15 -7.92
C SER A 443 2.77 5.48 -6.48
N ALA A 444 3.91 6.18 -6.31
CA ALA A 444 4.38 6.64 -5.00
C ALA A 444 3.32 7.50 -4.30
N GLU A 445 2.76 8.49 -4.98
CA GLU A 445 1.70 9.35 -4.44
C GLU A 445 0.41 8.58 -4.13
N THR A 446 0.09 7.56 -4.91
CA THR A 446 -1.07 6.69 -4.68
C THR A 446 -0.93 5.92 -3.38
N ILE A 447 0.24 5.32 -3.16
CA ILE A 447 0.57 4.61 -1.92
C ILE A 447 0.54 5.60 -0.74
N GLN A 448 1.17 6.77 -0.87
CA GLN A 448 1.15 7.78 0.19
C GLN A 448 -0.26 8.24 0.56
N ARG A 449 -1.18 8.33 -0.42
CA ARG A 449 -2.59 8.64 -0.17
C ARG A 449 -3.32 7.56 0.64
N LEU A 450 -3.00 6.28 0.45
CA LEU A 450 -3.57 5.22 1.28
C LEU A 450 -3.21 5.40 2.76
N HIS A 451 -2.06 5.99 3.04
CA HIS A 451 -1.63 6.33 4.41
C HIS A 451 -2.25 7.62 4.94
N GLY A 452 -3.19 8.23 4.22
CA GLY A 452 -3.79 9.52 4.58
C GLY A 452 -2.84 10.68 4.36
N HIS A 453 -2.08 10.67 3.25
CA HIS A 453 -1.27 11.81 2.82
C HIS A 453 -1.80 12.41 1.51
N LYS A 454 -2.08 13.71 1.46
CA LYS A 454 -2.72 14.35 0.29
C LYS A 454 -1.83 15.47 -0.25
N HIS A 455 -1.06 15.18 -1.30
CA HIS A 455 -0.23 16.19 -1.97
C HIS A 455 -1.00 17.08 -2.97
N SER A 456 -2.08 16.56 -3.53
CA SER A 456 -2.95 17.28 -4.47
C SER A 456 -4.38 17.20 -3.98
N ILE A 457 -5.07 18.35 -3.97
CA ILE A 457 -6.45 18.47 -3.51
C ILE A 457 -7.40 17.67 -4.42
N ASP A 458 -7.03 17.46 -5.68
CA ASP A 458 -7.93 17.03 -6.75
C ASP A 458 -8.04 15.49 -6.91
N ASN A 459 -7.25 14.71 -6.16
CA ASN A 459 -7.20 13.26 -6.37
C ASN A 459 -8.07 12.49 -5.38
N HIS A 460 -9.07 11.77 -5.90
CA HIS A 460 -9.98 10.91 -5.13
C HIS A 460 -9.51 9.45 -5.01
N ILE A 461 -8.23 9.21 -4.70
CA ILE A 461 -7.65 7.85 -4.67
C ILE A 461 -8.29 6.92 -3.66
N GLY A 462 -8.79 7.44 -2.53
CA GLY A 462 -9.55 6.62 -1.58
C GLY A 462 -10.74 5.92 -2.23
N ARG A 463 -11.38 6.52 -3.24
CA ARG A 463 -12.45 5.88 -4.01
C ARG A 463 -11.92 4.74 -4.86
N VAL A 464 -10.78 4.93 -5.53
CA VAL A 464 -10.16 3.88 -6.37
C VAL A 464 -9.82 2.66 -5.52
N PHE A 465 -9.18 2.84 -4.37
CA PHE A 465 -8.88 1.73 -3.47
C PHE A 465 -10.12 1.05 -2.93
N ILE A 466 -11.17 1.81 -2.57
CA ILE A 466 -12.46 1.23 -2.19
C ILE A 466 -13.04 0.39 -3.33
N PHE A 467 -12.96 0.86 -4.58
CA PHE A 467 -13.43 0.09 -5.74
C PHE A 467 -12.58 -1.16 -5.99
N GLU A 468 -11.26 -1.10 -5.84
CA GLU A 468 -10.39 -2.27 -5.95
C GLU A 468 -10.66 -3.29 -4.85
N MET A 469 -10.87 -2.84 -3.60
CA MET A 469 -11.26 -3.72 -2.49
C MET A 469 -12.64 -4.34 -2.72
N ILE A 470 -13.62 -3.58 -3.21
CA ILE A 470 -14.94 -4.10 -3.58
C ILE A 470 -14.80 -5.12 -4.71
N ALA A 471 -14.02 -4.83 -5.75
CA ALA A 471 -13.76 -5.75 -6.85
C ALA A 471 -13.12 -7.05 -6.34
N MET A 472 -12.09 -6.96 -5.50
CA MET A 472 -11.45 -8.13 -4.87
C MET A 472 -12.43 -8.97 -4.04
N ILE A 473 -13.32 -8.33 -3.27
CA ILE A 473 -14.36 -9.02 -2.51
C ILE A 473 -15.37 -9.70 -3.46
N LEU A 474 -15.81 -9.02 -4.50
CA LEU A 474 -16.73 -9.56 -5.50
C LEU A 474 -16.11 -10.73 -6.26
N ASP A 475 -14.84 -10.63 -6.66
CA ASP A 475 -14.09 -11.70 -7.31
C ASP A 475 -13.92 -12.91 -6.39
N PHE A 476 -13.65 -12.69 -5.11
CA PHE A 476 -13.61 -13.76 -4.12
C PHE A 476 -14.97 -14.44 -3.95
N ILE A 477 -16.07 -13.67 -3.85
CA ILE A 477 -17.43 -14.21 -3.79
C ILE A 477 -17.73 -14.99 -5.08
N HIS A 478 -17.41 -14.43 -6.24
CA HIS A 478 -17.62 -15.05 -7.53
C HIS A 478 -16.88 -16.40 -7.63
N PHE A 479 -15.60 -16.43 -7.27
CA PHE A 479 -14.79 -17.66 -7.22
C PHE A 479 -15.41 -18.72 -6.30
N ASN A 480 -15.86 -18.33 -5.11
CA ASN A 480 -16.51 -19.24 -4.17
C ASN A 480 -17.88 -19.73 -4.65
N LEU A 481 -18.63 -18.95 -5.44
CA LEU A 481 -19.91 -19.36 -6.02
C LEU A 481 -19.73 -20.25 -7.25
N GLN A 482 -18.67 -20.03 -8.03
CA GLN A 482 -18.32 -20.87 -9.16
C GLN A 482 -18.07 -22.33 -8.73
N PHE A 483 -17.40 -22.56 -7.61
CA PHE A 483 -17.05 -23.93 -7.20
C PHE A 483 -18.28 -24.81 -6.92
N PRO A 484 -19.27 -24.43 -6.08
CA PRO A 484 -20.54 -25.13 -5.94
C PRO A 484 -21.34 -25.19 -7.24
N TYR A 485 -21.37 -24.11 -8.03
CA TYR A 485 -22.06 -24.12 -9.32
C TYR A 485 -21.56 -25.24 -10.23
N TRP A 486 -20.24 -25.36 -10.38
CA TRP A 486 -19.61 -26.39 -11.20
C TRP A 486 -19.71 -27.79 -10.58
N TYR A 487 -19.56 -27.89 -9.26
CA TYR A 487 -19.59 -29.16 -8.55
C TYR A 487 -20.99 -29.80 -8.51
N THR A 488 -22.02 -28.99 -8.32
CA THR A 488 -23.42 -29.46 -8.13
C THR A 488 -24.11 -29.76 -9.45
N ARG A 489 -23.51 -29.32 -10.56
CA ARG A 489 -24.00 -29.57 -11.91
C ARG A 489 -23.87 -31.06 -12.25
N SER A 490 -25.00 -31.76 -12.21
CA SER A 490 -25.05 -33.19 -12.51
C SER A 490 -25.20 -33.53 -14.00
N THR A 491 -25.37 -32.51 -14.85
CA THR A 491 -25.54 -32.62 -16.29
C THR A 491 -24.82 -31.46 -16.98
N THR A 492 -24.30 -31.70 -18.19
CA THR A 492 -23.72 -30.63 -19.03
C THR A 492 -24.78 -29.83 -19.79
N VAL A 493 -26.07 -30.16 -19.58
CA VAL A 493 -27.22 -29.44 -20.14
C VAL A 493 -27.17 -27.97 -19.71
N GLY A 494 -27.25 -27.06 -20.68
CA GLY A 494 -27.19 -25.62 -20.48
C GLY A 494 -25.77 -25.05 -20.27
N ILE A 495 -24.71 -25.85 -20.41
CA ILE A 495 -23.35 -25.29 -20.55
C ILE A 495 -23.26 -24.83 -22.00
N SER A 496 -23.08 -23.53 -22.21
CA SER A 496 -22.77 -23.03 -23.54
C SER A 496 -21.39 -23.54 -23.94
N ILE A 497 -21.34 -24.29 -25.04
CA ILE A 497 -20.08 -24.73 -25.65
C ILE A 497 -19.31 -23.49 -26.10
N ILE A 498 -20.00 -22.49 -26.65
CA ILE A 498 -19.42 -21.22 -27.08
C ILE A 498 -18.86 -20.44 -25.88
N GLY A 499 -19.64 -20.27 -24.81
CA GLY A 499 -19.21 -19.58 -23.59
C GLY A 499 -17.99 -20.23 -22.92
N SER A 500 -18.00 -21.56 -22.82
CA SER A 500 -16.88 -22.32 -22.26
C SER A 500 -15.62 -22.23 -23.13
N SER A 501 -15.79 -22.25 -24.46
CA SER A 501 -14.68 -22.11 -25.41
C SER A 501 -14.08 -20.71 -25.37
N LEU A 502 -14.90 -19.65 -25.28
CA LEU A 502 -14.45 -18.26 -25.17
C LEU A 502 -13.74 -18.01 -23.84
N THR A 503 -14.28 -18.54 -22.73
CA THR A 503 -13.65 -18.44 -21.41
C THR A 503 -12.30 -19.17 -21.39
N ALA A 504 -12.24 -20.39 -21.94
CA ALA A 504 -11.00 -21.15 -21.99
C ALA A 504 -9.96 -20.50 -22.92
N LEU A 505 -10.39 -19.95 -24.07
CA LEU A 505 -9.52 -19.18 -24.96
C LEU A 505 -8.98 -17.94 -24.25
N SER A 506 -9.84 -17.22 -23.53
CA SER A 506 -9.44 -16.06 -22.73
C SER A 506 -8.40 -16.43 -21.67
N SER A 507 -8.64 -17.49 -20.87
CA SER A 507 -7.68 -17.96 -19.87
C SER A 507 -6.36 -18.40 -20.49
N SER A 508 -6.40 -19.03 -21.67
CA SER A 508 -5.20 -19.43 -22.42
C SER A 508 -4.41 -18.23 -22.93
N LEU A 509 -5.10 -17.18 -23.42
CA LEU A 509 -4.48 -15.93 -23.83
C LEU A 509 -3.90 -15.18 -22.64
N PHE A 510 -4.60 -15.14 -21.49
CA PHE A 510 -4.06 -14.58 -20.25
C PHE A 510 -2.77 -15.27 -19.84
N PHE A 511 -2.76 -16.60 -19.85
CA PHE A 511 -1.55 -17.39 -19.57
C PHE A 511 -0.43 -17.07 -20.56
N ALA A 512 -0.72 -17.00 -21.86
CA ALA A 512 0.27 -16.66 -22.89
C ALA A 512 0.83 -15.23 -22.72
N LEU A 513 -0.02 -14.27 -22.35
CA LEU A 513 0.41 -12.89 -22.08
C LEU A 513 1.23 -12.77 -20.80
N ASP A 514 0.90 -13.54 -19.78
CA ASP A 514 1.68 -13.60 -18.54
C ASP A 514 3.06 -14.22 -18.80
N LEU A 515 3.13 -15.31 -19.59
CA LEU A 515 4.39 -15.88 -20.08
C LEU A 515 5.23 -14.87 -20.87
N TRP A 516 4.58 -14.07 -21.71
CA TRP A 516 5.23 -13.00 -22.47
C TRP A 516 5.78 -11.93 -21.54
N ASN A 517 4.97 -11.43 -20.60
CA ASN A 517 5.34 -10.35 -19.67
C ASN A 517 6.47 -10.75 -18.73
N GLN A 518 6.42 -11.98 -18.21
CA GLN A 518 7.48 -12.52 -17.35
C GLN A 518 8.75 -12.85 -18.12
N LYS A 519 8.79 -12.64 -19.45
CA LYS A 519 9.88 -13.06 -20.34
C LYS A 519 10.30 -14.50 -20.05
N ALA A 520 9.33 -15.37 -19.71
CA ALA A 520 9.60 -16.69 -19.13
C ALA A 520 10.47 -17.56 -20.06
N PHE A 521 10.36 -17.35 -21.38
CA PHE A 521 11.18 -18.01 -22.39
C PHE A 521 12.64 -17.54 -22.45
N ARG A 522 12.95 -16.38 -21.87
CA ARG A 522 14.28 -15.74 -21.93
C ARG A 522 15.04 -15.87 -20.61
N GLU A 523 14.35 -15.81 -19.47
CA GLU A 523 14.98 -15.66 -18.15
C GLU A 523 14.80 -16.88 -17.22
N GLY A 524 14.07 -17.93 -17.64
CA GLY A 524 14.04 -19.23 -16.95
C GLY A 524 13.41 -19.23 -15.54
N THR A 525 12.67 -18.19 -15.16
CA THR A 525 12.04 -18.06 -13.84
C THR A 525 10.84 -19.00 -13.66
N PRO A 526 10.64 -19.59 -12.46
CA PRO A 526 9.60 -20.58 -12.23
C PRO A 526 8.17 -20.00 -12.24
N LEU A 527 7.28 -20.70 -12.96
CA LEU A 527 5.93 -20.29 -13.40
C LEU A 527 4.80 -20.37 -12.35
N PHE A 528 5.10 -20.33 -11.05
CA PHE A 528 4.11 -20.67 -10.02
C PHE A 528 2.84 -19.81 -10.05
N SER A 529 2.94 -18.51 -10.33
CA SER A 529 1.76 -17.61 -10.45
C SER A 529 0.85 -18.01 -11.62
N SER A 530 1.45 -18.28 -12.79
CA SER A 530 0.75 -18.63 -14.04
C SER A 530 0.15 -20.05 -14.03
N SER A 531 0.65 -20.96 -13.19
CA SER A 531 0.19 -22.35 -13.14
C SER A 531 -1.31 -22.48 -12.81
N SER A 532 -1.84 -21.57 -12.00
CA SER A 532 -3.28 -21.53 -11.67
C SER A 532 -4.15 -21.27 -12.90
N THR A 533 -3.77 -20.30 -13.75
CA THR A 533 -4.50 -19.99 -14.99
C THR A 533 -4.45 -21.12 -16.00
N LEU A 534 -3.31 -21.82 -16.11
CA LEU A 534 -3.17 -23.01 -16.95
C LEU A 534 -4.04 -24.16 -16.44
N VAL A 535 -4.05 -24.43 -15.13
CA VAL A 535 -4.91 -25.47 -14.54
C VAL A 535 -6.38 -25.19 -14.82
N VAL A 536 -6.82 -23.93 -14.72
CA VAL A 536 -8.20 -23.54 -15.06
C VAL A 536 -8.48 -23.73 -16.56
N ALA A 537 -7.57 -23.30 -17.44
CA ALA A 537 -7.73 -23.45 -18.89
C ALA A 537 -7.79 -24.94 -19.30
N VAL A 538 -6.89 -25.77 -18.77
CA VAL A 538 -6.86 -27.22 -19.01
C VAL A 538 -8.12 -27.87 -18.44
N PHE A 539 -8.54 -27.51 -17.23
CA PHE A 539 -9.77 -28.03 -16.65
C PHE A 539 -11.01 -27.69 -17.49
N LEU A 540 -11.12 -26.45 -17.99
CA LEU A 540 -12.21 -26.04 -18.87
C LEU A 540 -12.17 -26.77 -20.23
N HIS A 541 -10.98 -26.94 -20.82
CA HIS A 541 -10.82 -27.71 -22.05
C HIS A 541 -11.17 -29.19 -21.87
N LEU A 542 -10.73 -29.81 -20.77
CA LEU A 542 -11.09 -31.19 -20.43
C LEU A 542 -12.59 -31.32 -20.20
N LEU A 543 -13.24 -30.36 -19.55
CA LEU A 543 -14.70 -30.34 -19.41
C LEU A 543 -15.42 -30.28 -20.76
N THR A 544 -14.93 -29.48 -21.72
CA THR A 544 -15.51 -29.42 -23.06
C THR A 544 -15.27 -30.70 -23.87
N ALA A 545 -14.09 -31.31 -23.74
CA ALA A 545 -13.72 -32.52 -24.47
C ALA A 545 -14.36 -33.78 -23.92
N SER A 546 -14.66 -33.83 -22.61
CA SER A 546 -15.26 -34.99 -21.93
C SER A 546 -16.74 -35.23 -22.26
N VAL A 547 -17.37 -34.38 -23.05
CA VAL A 547 -18.75 -34.54 -23.56
C VAL A 547 -18.76 -35.54 -24.73
N ILE A 548 -18.30 -36.77 -24.53
CA ILE A 548 -18.06 -37.72 -25.63
C ILE A 548 -19.32 -38.53 -26.02
N LEU A 549 -20.37 -38.56 -25.19
CA LEU A 549 -21.70 -39.04 -25.62
C LEU A 549 -22.81 -38.11 -25.12
N PRO A 550 -23.26 -37.14 -25.94
CA PRO A 550 -24.25 -36.19 -25.50
C PRO A 550 -25.58 -36.88 -25.23
N SER A 551 -26.08 -36.72 -24.01
CA SER A 551 -27.43 -37.16 -23.64
C SER A 551 -28.48 -36.44 -24.51
N HIS A 552 -29.69 -36.99 -24.63
CA HIS A 552 -30.73 -36.37 -25.46
C HIS A 552 -31.04 -34.91 -25.05
N LEU A 553 -30.93 -34.61 -23.75
CA LEU A 553 -31.09 -33.26 -23.20
C LEU A 553 -29.91 -32.34 -23.57
N GLU A 554 -28.68 -32.87 -23.63
CA GLU A 554 -27.51 -32.12 -24.09
C GLU A 554 -27.60 -31.80 -25.57
N ARG A 555 -28.11 -32.74 -26.39
CA ARG A 555 -28.40 -32.46 -27.80
C ARG A 555 -29.49 -31.41 -27.95
N ALA A 556 -30.51 -31.41 -27.09
CA ALA A 556 -31.55 -30.37 -27.08
C ALA A 556 -30.98 -29.00 -26.69
N SER A 557 -30.09 -28.94 -25.70
CA SER A 557 -29.36 -27.73 -25.31
C SER A 557 -28.47 -27.22 -26.45
N ALA A 558 -27.69 -28.09 -27.08
CA ALA A 558 -26.85 -27.74 -28.24
C ALA A 558 -27.71 -27.26 -29.43
N ARG A 559 -28.90 -27.83 -29.62
CA ARG A 559 -29.88 -27.34 -30.61
C ARG A 559 -30.43 -25.97 -30.26
N LEU A 560 -30.66 -25.65 -28.99
CA LEU A 560 -31.08 -24.32 -28.56
C LEU A 560 -29.96 -23.29 -28.76
N GLU A 561 -28.72 -23.65 -28.46
CA GLU A 561 -27.54 -22.82 -28.69
C GLU A 561 -27.32 -22.53 -30.18
N THR A 562 -27.44 -23.55 -31.03
CA THR A 562 -27.33 -23.40 -32.50
C THR A 562 -28.55 -22.73 -33.14
N LYS A 563 -29.74 -22.80 -32.51
CA LYS A 563 -30.96 -22.07 -32.93
C LYS A 563 -30.99 -20.64 -32.42
N GLY A 564 -30.20 -20.31 -31.39
CA GLY A 564 -29.91 -18.93 -31.02
C GLY A 564 -29.55 -18.18 -32.30
N ARG A 565 -30.34 -17.16 -32.65
CA ARG A 565 -30.20 -16.45 -33.92
C ARG A 565 -28.74 -16.00 -34.00
N LYS A 566 -27.94 -16.47 -34.96
CA LYS A 566 -26.51 -16.09 -35.09
C LYS A 566 -26.27 -14.58 -34.93
N ARG A 567 -27.26 -13.77 -35.32
CA ARG A 567 -27.33 -12.33 -35.13
C ARG A 567 -27.24 -11.86 -33.66
N TRP A 568 -27.81 -12.59 -32.70
CA TRP A 568 -27.74 -12.27 -31.26
C TRP A 568 -26.35 -12.57 -30.69
N ILE A 569 -25.75 -13.71 -31.04
CA ILE A 569 -24.38 -14.07 -30.64
C ILE A 569 -23.39 -13.03 -31.19
N ILE A 570 -23.50 -12.69 -32.48
CA ILE A 570 -22.70 -11.64 -33.11
C ILE A 570 -22.99 -10.29 -32.45
N GLY A 571 -24.24 -9.98 -32.12
CA GLY A 571 -24.63 -8.74 -31.44
C GLY A 571 -24.00 -8.58 -30.05
N ILE A 572 -23.94 -9.64 -29.24
CA ILE A 572 -23.26 -9.62 -27.93
C ILE A 572 -21.76 -9.46 -28.10
N LEU A 573 -21.14 -10.23 -29.01
CA LEU A 573 -19.71 -10.11 -29.28
C LEU A 573 -19.35 -8.70 -29.74
N VAL A 574 -20.04 -8.18 -30.77
CA VAL A 574 -19.82 -6.83 -31.27
C VAL A 574 -20.12 -5.80 -30.18
N GLY A 575 -21.17 -5.97 -29.38
CA GLY A 575 -21.54 -5.06 -28.30
C GLY A 575 -20.49 -4.97 -27.19
N VAL A 576 -20.01 -6.10 -26.68
CA VAL A 576 -18.98 -6.16 -25.62
C VAL A 576 -17.64 -5.65 -26.14
N PHE A 577 -17.22 -6.08 -27.33
CA PHE A 577 -15.97 -5.58 -27.94
C PHE A 577 -16.06 -4.08 -28.27
N SER A 578 -17.21 -3.60 -28.75
CA SER A 578 -17.41 -2.16 -29.00
C SER A 578 -17.45 -1.39 -27.70
N PHE A 579 -18.06 -1.91 -26.63
CA PHE A 579 -18.05 -1.26 -25.31
C PHE A 579 -16.64 -1.17 -24.77
N TYR A 580 -15.84 -2.25 -24.82
CA TYR A 580 -14.44 -2.22 -24.40
C TYR A 580 -13.58 -1.31 -25.25
N PHE A 581 -13.77 -1.32 -26.57
CA PHE A 581 -13.07 -0.41 -27.48
C PHE A 581 -13.47 1.03 -27.23
N VAL A 582 -14.74 1.31 -27.00
CA VAL A 582 -15.25 2.65 -26.67
C VAL A 582 -14.84 3.08 -25.27
N ASP A 583 -14.73 2.20 -24.27
CA ASP A 583 -14.29 2.51 -22.90
C ASP A 583 -12.77 2.70 -22.80
N THR A 584 -11.99 1.96 -23.60
CA THR A 584 -10.55 2.23 -23.73
C THR A 584 -10.26 3.49 -24.55
N VAL A 585 -11.06 3.79 -25.58
CA VAL A 585 -10.98 5.05 -26.35
C VAL A 585 -11.54 6.23 -25.53
N ARG A 586 -12.62 6.01 -24.79
CA ARG A 586 -13.20 6.90 -23.80
C ARG A 586 -12.71 6.47 -22.43
N ASN A 587 -11.45 6.77 -22.12
CA ASN A 587 -11.10 7.08 -20.74
C ASN A 587 -11.95 8.30 -20.33
N PHE A 588 -13.24 8.09 -20.05
CA PHE A 588 -14.09 9.12 -19.50
C PHE A 588 -13.44 9.53 -18.19
N PRO A 589 -13.07 10.81 -18.03
CA PRO A 589 -12.46 11.29 -16.81
C PRO A 589 -13.56 11.42 -15.74
N LEU A 590 -14.14 10.30 -15.31
CA LEU A 590 -14.80 10.24 -14.01
C LEU A 590 -13.77 10.45 -12.89
N VAL A 591 -12.51 10.12 -13.19
CA VAL A 591 -11.30 10.56 -12.49
C VAL A 591 -10.38 11.11 -13.56
N SER A 592 -9.93 12.37 -13.46
CA SER A 592 -8.96 12.93 -14.40
C SER A 592 -7.75 11.99 -14.49
N ARG A 593 -7.28 11.69 -15.72
CA ARG A 593 -5.98 11.03 -15.90
C ARG A 593 -4.93 12.00 -15.37
N ILE A 594 -4.55 11.80 -14.12
CA ILE A 594 -3.48 12.57 -13.49
C ILE A 594 -2.21 11.81 -13.79
N GLY A 595 -1.75 12.02 -15.01
CA GLY A 595 -0.53 11.46 -15.56
C GLY A 595 -0.26 12.11 -16.91
N PRO A 596 1.01 12.21 -17.33
CA PRO A 596 1.34 12.68 -18.67
C PRO A 596 0.61 11.84 -19.71
N ALA A 597 0.29 12.44 -20.86
CA ALA A 597 -0.04 11.64 -22.03
C ALA A 597 1.11 10.65 -22.24
N PRO A 598 0.83 9.35 -22.50
CA PRO A 598 1.90 8.43 -22.83
C PRO A 598 2.73 9.02 -23.96
N ASP A 599 4.05 8.97 -23.82
CA ASP A 599 4.94 9.22 -24.96
C ASP A 599 4.39 8.42 -26.14
N PRO A 600 4.38 8.97 -27.37
CA PRO A 600 3.87 8.25 -28.52
C PRO A 600 4.59 6.91 -28.58
N VAL A 601 3.88 5.87 -28.18
CA VAL A 601 4.42 4.51 -28.13
C VAL A 601 4.88 4.26 -29.55
N SER A 602 6.15 3.87 -29.73
CA SER A 602 6.59 3.46 -31.06
C SER A 602 5.58 2.42 -31.55
N ALA A 603 5.07 2.60 -32.77
CA ALA A 603 3.97 1.78 -33.31
C ALA A 603 4.29 0.27 -33.32
N GLU A 604 5.51 -0.13 -32.97
CA GLU A 604 6.01 -1.49 -32.86
C GLU A 604 5.57 -2.27 -31.61
N PHE A 605 4.97 -1.64 -30.58
CA PHE A 605 4.55 -2.38 -29.38
C PHE A 605 3.04 -2.33 -29.16
N VAL A 606 2.34 -3.33 -29.70
CA VAL A 606 1.10 -3.82 -29.06
C VAL A 606 1.51 -4.36 -27.69
N THR A 607 1.39 -3.55 -26.66
CA THR A 607 1.77 -3.99 -25.31
C THR A 607 0.87 -5.16 -24.90
N PRO A 608 1.39 -6.18 -24.19
CA PRO A 608 0.56 -7.26 -23.65
C PRO A 608 -0.65 -6.75 -22.85
N THR A 609 -0.53 -5.58 -22.23
CA THR A 609 -1.63 -4.86 -21.56
C THR A 609 -2.73 -4.44 -22.54
N ALA A 610 -2.37 -3.94 -23.73
CA ALA A 610 -3.34 -3.65 -24.77
C ALA A 610 -4.05 -4.94 -25.23
N ILE A 611 -3.31 -6.03 -25.50
CA ILE A 611 -3.92 -7.32 -25.89
C ILE A 611 -4.87 -7.83 -24.82
N SER A 612 -4.47 -7.75 -23.55
CA SER A 612 -5.31 -8.13 -22.41
C SER A 612 -6.62 -7.32 -22.39
N ASN A 613 -6.52 -6.00 -22.51
CA ASN A 613 -7.69 -5.12 -22.44
C ASN A 613 -8.61 -5.20 -23.67
N TYR A 614 -8.05 -5.35 -24.88
CA TYR A 614 -8.82 -5.31 -26.13
C TYR A 614 -9.34 -6.68 -26.59
N ILE A 615 -8.70 -7.76 -26.18
CA ILE A 615 -9.02 -9.11 -26.67
C ILE A 615 -9.41 -10.01 -25.50
N VAL A 616 -8.57 -10.08 -24.47
CA VAL A 616 -8.74 -11.10 -23.43
C VAL A 616 -9.92 -10.78 -22.50
N ASN A 617 -10.00 -9.57 -21.96
CA ASN A 617 -11.11 -9.16 -21.09
C ASN A 617 -12.50 -9.25 -21.77
N PRO A 618 -12.67 -8.78 -23.03
CA PRO A 618 -13.91 -8.99 -23.77
C PRO A 618 -14.25 -10.47 -23.97
N LEU A 619 -13.28 -11.33 -24.31
CA LEU A 619 -13.51 -12.76 -24.49
C LEU A 619 -13.95 -13.42 -23.18
N PHE A 620 -13.33 -13.06 -22.05
CA PHE A 620 -13.72 -13.54 -20.73
C PHE A 620 -15.17 -13.19 -20.39
N ILE A 621 -15.55 -11.91 -20.58
CA ILE A 621 -16.89 -11.41 -20.27
C ILE A 621 -17.93 -12.01 -21.21
N CYS A 622 -17.65 -12.08 -22.51
CA CYS A 622 -18.52 -12.77 -23.45
C CYS A 622 -18.71 -14.24 -23.05
N GLY A 623 -17.61 -14.92 -22.66
CA GLY A 623 -17.63 -16.27 -22.12
C GLY A 623 -18.61 -16.40 -20.96
N GLY A 624 -18.48 -15.54 -19.94
CA GLY A 624 -19.37 -15.48 -18.78
C GLY A 624 -20.84 -15.22 -19.15
N ILE A 625 -21.12 -14.25 -20.02
CA ILE A 625 -22.48 -13.92 -20.48
C ILE A 625 -23.13 -15.12 -21.19
N PHE A 626 -22.39 -15.85 -22.03
CA PHE A 626 -22.91 -17.06 -22.68
C PHE A 626 -23.02 -18.26 -21.71
N GLN A 627 -22.25 -18.27 -20.62
CA GLN A 627 -22.29 -19.30 -19.58
C GLN A 627 -23.58 -19.25 -18.74
N GLU A 628 -24.16 -18.06 -18.58
CA GLU A 628 -25.43 -17.82 -17.88
C GLU A 628 -26.59 -17.81 -18.89
N PRO A 629 -27.24 -18.95 -19.18
CA PRO A 629 -28.39 -18.93 -20.07
C PRO A 629 -29.49 -18.06 -19.46
N PRO A 630 -30.09 -17.12 -20.21
CA PRO A 630 -31.26 -16.38 -19.73
C PRO A 630 -32.33 -17.41 -19.41
N ASN A 631 -32.63 -17.55 -18.11
CA ASN A 631 -33.44 -18.64 -17.59
C ASN A 631 -34.82 -18.62 -18.28
N PRO A 632 -35.13 -19.56 -19.20
CA PRO A 632 -36.38 -19.48 -19.96
C PRO A 632 -37.61 -19.77 -19.07
N LEU A 633 -37.39 -20.26 -17.85
CA LEU A 633 -38.42 -20.61 -16.89
C LEU A 633 -39.10 -19.40 -16.23
N LEU A 634 -38.62 -18.18 -16.44
CA LEU A 634 -39.36 -16.97 -16.05
C LEU A 634 -40.44 -16.56 -17.06
N ASN A 635 -40.55 -17.26 -18.19
CA ASN A 635 -41.63 -17.11 -19.16
C ASN A 635 -42.54 -18.36 -19.19
N VAL A 636 -42.67 -19.05 -18.05
CA VAL A 636 -43.78 -19.98 -17.85
C VAL A 636 -44.98 -19.12 -17.54
N ASP A 637 -45.91 -19.02 -18.50
CA ASP A 637 -47.28 -18.57 -18.28
C ASP A 637 -47.81 -19.25 -17.00
N CYS A 638 -47.86 -18.50 -15.89
CA CYS A 638 -48.65 -18.85 -14.72
C CYS A 638 -50.13 -18.69 -15.08
N ASN A 639 -50.62 -19.52 -16.00
CA ASN A 639 -52.04 -19.77 -16.15
C ASN A 639 -52.45 -20.75 -15.05
N VAL A 640 -52.43 -20.26 -13.81
CA VAL A 640 -53.04 -20.93 -12.66
C VAL A 640 -54.54 -20.92 -12.90
N ARG A 641 -55.06 -22.05 -13.37
CA ARG A 641 -56.50 -22.35 -13.38
C ARG A 641 -56.98 -22.35 -11.93
N LEU A 642 -57.49 -21.21 -11.47
CA LEU A 642 -58.23 -21.07 -10.21
C LEU A 642 -59.52 -21.90 -10.31
N THR A 643 -59.48 -23.12 -9.79
CA THR A 643 -60.69 -23.85 -9.41
C THR A 643 -61.30 -23.17 -8.19
N LYS A 644 -62.53 -22.66 -8.39
CA LYS A 644 -63.46 -22.16 -7.37
C LYS A 644 -63.45 -23.01 -6.09
N ILE A 645 -63.14 -22.36 -4.97
CA ILE A 645 -63.67 -22.75 -3.66
C ILE A 645 -64.36 -21.50 -3.13
N GLY A 646 -65.68 -21.59 -2.99
CA GLY A 646 -66.53 -20.56 -2.43
C GLY A 646 -66.56 -20.60 -0.91
N ASP A 647 -66.97 -19.45 -0.37
CA ASP A 647 -67.71 -19.25 0.87
C ASP A 647 -67.05 -19.59 2.22
N ALA A 648 -66.47 -18.56 2.85
CA ALA A 648 -66.79 -18.16 4.23
C ALA A 648 -66.11 -16.82 4.60
N TYR A 649 -66.93 -15.83 4.99
CA TYR A 649 -66.65 -14.51 5.60
C TYR A 649 -65.88 -14.58 6.96
N PRO A 650 -65.54 -13.46 7.67
CA PRO A 650 -65.72 -12.02 7.36
C PRO A 650 -64.49 -11.09 7.60
N THR A 651 -64.56 -9.96 6.90
CA THR A 651 -64.34 -8.56 7.33
C THR A 651 -63.66 -8.29 8.69
N ILE A 652 -62.46 -7.69 8.66
CA ILE A 652 -61.98 -6.76 9.70
C ILE A 652 -61.37 -5.52 9.02
N LEU A 653 -61.99 -4.38 9.29
CA LEU A 653 -61.53 -3.01 9.05
C LEU A 653 -60.55 -2.59 10.15
N ALA A 654 -59.41 -1.99 9.79
CA ALA A 654 -58.76 -0.86 10.48
C ALA A 654 -57.52 -0.45 9.67
N LYS A 655 -57.53 0.65 8.90
CA LYS A 655 -57.32 2.06 9.28
C LYS A 655 -55.85 2.38 9.52
N GLU A 656 -55.26 3.04 8.51
CA GLU A 656 -54.05 3.85 8.58
C GLU A 656 -54.20 4.96 9.63
N GLU A 657 -53.13 5.24 10.39
CA GLU A 657 -52.74 6.59 10.80
C GLU A 657 -51.32 6.56 11.41
N TRP A 658 -50.41 7.32 10.79
CA TRP A 658 -49.06 7.78 11.18
C TRP A 658 -47.88 6.81 11.18
#